data_AF-A0A7M5XJQ3-F1
#
_entry.id   AF-A0A7M5XJQ3-F1
#
_cell.length_a   1.000
_cell.length_b   1.000
_cell.length_c   1.000
_cell.angle_alpha   90.00
_cell.angle_beta   90.00
_cell.angle_gamma   90.00
#
_symmetry.space_group_name_H-M   'P 1'
#
loop_
_entity.id
_entity.type
_entity.pdbx_description
1 polymer ?
#
loop_
_entity_poly.entity_id
_entity_poly.type
_entity_poly.pdbx_seq_one_letter_code
_entity_poly.pdbx_strand_id
1 'polypeptide(L)'
;MQKQTLLNIAKGPPPTSSTTESNLSSTNKSINQIPSEDNNTKPQVVSEVDKNTVSSSKDEAPFTRSSYKKKSKQQSNSDIDLAQPAIMGSGGKLKVKVLNGRKLQNKETFQTSDPYCMLEIGEKSAKTKHVSSNLNPDWNEDFEFDVTPNNDFLTLSIWDKNTIKKDVFMGYAFVSVHDCKTGENTPKSADMLGGCSGTINLIVSPQYETSASQIERLQNQLKQLEGQNQQSMADNAKGQGEIARLNSEVNRMGAENDRFSANNQKLEEENKKFEENNNRLEASVNKLEGENKKFEENNNRLESSVNKLEGENQKFEENNKKLEEENNKFQENNAKLEAEVNRLGTEVNRMTEENNKFAENNKKLEENVGRLEGEVDKMGQLNKEFEENNNQLKENVNKLEGEVNKMTEENNKFAENNKALETQVNGLKDEVNKMSEENNKFSANNEKLSQEVSKMGEENNKLAENNQNLADEINRLKAEIDRMAAENAKFAENNENLKKEVDRITGENEKFAENNKVLQEQNTVFSENNAKLSTSLKELEEQASRFKEIYQKLLKENEKLARIRDGLQEQLDGFSKLQEMIFKQLNEKMRAMDRSLLEKVAADIEMLDQDQGLSPEEWGKFMKRVPTHLKEKFEGIKNDFSKFDENKDNVIDSDEFGKMLDVVMKETEPVSSGDEQR
;
A
#
# COMPACT_ATOMS: atom_id res chain seq x y z
N MET A 1 40.53 -0.11 -103.10
CA MET A 1 41.32 1.10 -103.42
C MET A 1 42.62 1.06 -102.62
N GLN A 2 43.74 1.13 -103.34
CA GLN A 2 45.05 1.75 -103.02
C GLN A 2 45.69 1.62 -101.61
N LYS A 3 46.97 1.18 -101.64
CA LYS A 3 48.18 1.76 -101.00
C LYS A 3 48.34 1.70 -99.46
N GLN A 4 49.51 1.58 -98.82
CA GLN A 4 50.95 1.35 -99.13
C GLN A 4 51.61 1.20 -97.71
N THR A 5 52.33 0.12 -97.36
CA THR A 5 53.80 -0.10 -97.39
C THR A 5 54.62 0.35 -96.14
N LEU A 6 55.54 -0.56 -95.76
CA LEU A 6 56.82 -0.46 -95.01
C LEU A 6 56.79 -0.58 -93.48
N LEU A 7 57.83 -1.07 -92.77
CA LEU A 7 58.96 -2.03 -92.94
C LEU A 7 59.86 -1.78 -91.71
N ASN A 8 60.53 -2.82 -91.19
CA ASN A 8 61.78 -2.80 -90.39
C ASN A 8 61.72 -2.37 -88.91
N ILE A 9 62.58 -2.83 -87.98
CA ILE A 9 63.47 -3.99 -87.72
C ILE A 9 64.23 -3.60 -86.42
N ALA A 10 64.57 -4.60 -85.58
CA ALA A 10 65.76 -4.67 -84.69
C ALA A 10 65.82 -4.09 -83.25
N LYS A 11 66.32 -5.01 -82.39
CA LYS A 11 67.31 -4.89 -81.29
C LYS A 11 66.81 -4.76 -79.83
N GLY A 12 67.10 -5.81 -79.05
CA GLY A 12 67.10 -5.83 -77.56
C GLY A 12 68.33 -5.11 -76.97
N PRO A 13 68.93 -5.52 -75.82
CA PRO A 13 68.51 -6.45 -74.76
C PRO A 13 68.62 -5.75 -73.33
N PRO A 14 68.66 -6.45 -72.17
CA PRO A 14 68.40 -5.92 -70.81
C PRO A 14 69.67 -5.43 -70.08
N PRO A 15 69.57 -4.84 -68.85
CA PRO A 15 70.13 -5.51 -67.65
C PRO A 15 69.48 -5.11 -66.28
N THR A 16 69.31 -6.01 -65.30
CA THR A 16 70.12 -6.36 -64.10
C THR A 16 70.27 -5.34 -62.95
N SER A 17 70.24 -5.90 -61.72
CA SER A 17 70.97 -5.53 -60.48
C SER A 17 70.59 -4.19 -59.82
N SER A 18 70.66 -3.93 -58.52
CA SER A 18 71.34 -4.51 -57.34
C SER A 18 70.86 -3.69 -56.14
N THR A 19 70.45 -4.28 -55.02
CA THR A 19 71.24 -4.52 -53.78
C THR A 19 71.40 -3.30 -52.84
N THR A 20 71.40 -3.62 -51.54
CA THR A 20 71.91 -2.91 -50.34
C THR A 20 71.06 -1.74 -49.81
N GLU A 21 70.41 -1.89 -48.65
CA GLU A 21 70.94 -1.92 -47.26
C GLU A 21 71.77 -0.68 -46.90
N SER A 22 71.27 0.15 -45.99
CA SER A 22 71.60 0.07 -44.57
C SER A 22 71.39 1.40 -43.83
N ASN A 23 70.77 1.27 -42.66
CA ASN A 23 71.09 1.90 -41.37
C ASN A 23 71.21 3.42 -41.22
N LEU A 24 70.48 3.90 -40.21
CA LEU A 24 70.95 4.57 -38.97
C LEU A 24 69.65 5.07 -38.29
N SER A 25 69.40 5.08 -36.98
CA SER A 25 70.22 5.02 -35.76
C SER A 25 69.18 4.91 -34.62
N SER A 26 69.16 3.88 -33.78
CA SER A 26 69.90 3.74 -32.52
C SER A 26 69.63 4.84 -31.47
N THR A 27 68.86 4.52 -30.43
CA THR A 27 69.23 4.60 -28.98
C THR A 27 67.98 4.24 -28.16
N ASN A 28 67.82 3.09 -27.47
CA ASN A 28 68.66 2.23 -26.64
C ASN A 28 68.60 2.60 -25.14
N LYS A 29 68.47 1.53 -24.33
CA LYS A 29 68.52 1.39 -22.86
C LYS A 29 67.19 1.44 -22.10
N SER A 30 66.89 0.52 -21.18
CA SER A 30 67.49 -0.77 -20.80
C SER A 30 66.75 -1.29 -19.55
N ILE A 31 66.61 -2.61 -19.46
CA ILE A 31 66.92 -3.46 -18.29
C ILE A 31 65.79 -3.83 -17.28
N ASN A 32 65.69 -5.16 -17.16
CA ASN A 32 65.35 -6.05 -16.04
C ASN A 32 63.90 -6.43 -15.67
N GLN A 33 63.58 -7.68 -16.04
CA GLN A 33 63.40 -8.85 -15.14
C GLN A 33 62.64 -8.67 -13.82
N ILE A 34 61.46 -9.34 -13.76
CA ILE A 34 60.90 -10.25 -12.70
C ILE A 34 60.78 -9.63 -11.29
N PRO A 35 59.57 -9.58 -10.66
CA PRO A 35 58.93 -10.82 -10.20
C PRO A 35 57.40 -10.90 -10.19
N SER A 36 56.97 -12.16 -10.10
CA SER A 36 55.74 -12.66 -9.49
C SER A 36 55.24 -11.83 -8.31
N GLU A 37 53.97 -11.41 -8.38
CA GLU A 37 53.12 -11.17 -7.22
C GLU A 37 51.85 -12.00 -7.34
N ASP A 38 51.68 -12.85 -6.32
CA ASP A 38 50.46 -13.58 -6.00
C ASP A 38 49.26 -12.64 -5.92
N ASN A 39 48.15 -13.02 -6.55
CA ASN A 39 46.82 -12.63 -6.10
C ASN A 39 45.93 -13.87 -6.11
N ASN A 40 46.12 -14.70 -5.09
CA ASN A 40 45.20 -15.73 -4.67
C ASN A 40 44.48 -15.24 -3.42
N THR A 41 43.20 -14.86 -3.52
CA THR A 41 42.36 -14.76 -2.33
C THR A 41 40.91 -15.15 -2.62
N LYS A 42 40.68 -16.44 -2.38
CA LYS A 42 39.43 -17.12 -2.05
C LYS A 42 38.61 -16.33 -1.00
N PRO A 43 37.27 -16.24 -1.08
CA PRO A 43 36.48 -15.80 0.06
C PRO A 43 36.13 -17.02 0.93
N GLN A 44 36.73 -17.08 2.12
CA GLN A 44 36.25 -17.90 3.23
C GLN A 44 36.05 -17.01 4.46
N VAL A 45 34.81 -17.01 4.94
CA VAL A 45 34.35 -17.02 6.34
C VAL A 45 35.39 -16.65 7.41
N VAL A 46 35.25 -15.45 8.01
CA VAL A 46 35.48 -15.08 9.43
C VAL A 46 34.83 -13.68 9.59
N SER A 47 33.75 -13.40 10.33
CA SER A 47 33.51 -13.39 11.78
C SER A 47 34.52 -12.61 12.63
N GLU A 48 33.98 -11.63 13.39
CA GLU A 48 34.54 -10.83 14.50
C GLU A 48 35.49 -9.69 14.10
N VAL A 49 35.55 -8.52 14.77
CA VAL A 49 35.34 -8.11 16.18
C VAL A 49 34.87 -6.62 16.15
N ASP A 50 33.92 -6.13 16.94
CA ASP A 50 34.22 -5.59 18.27
C ASP A 50 33.09 -5.83 19.27
N LYS A 51 33.40 -6.77 20.16
CA LYS A 51 32.76 -6.96 21.46
C LYS A 51 33.33 -5.90 22.39
N ASN A 52 32.47 -5.03 22.91
CA ASN A 52 32.75 -4.42 24.20
C ASN A 52 32.27 -5.39 25.29
N THR A 53 33.26 -5.94 25.97
CA THR A 53 33.21 -6.96 27.01
C THR A 53 32.63 -6.37 28.29
N VAL A 54 31.55 -6.93 28.82
CA VAL A 54 31.48 -7.27 30.25
C VAL A 54 30.79 -8.61 30.41
N SER A 55 31.55 -9.49 31.05
CA SER A 55 31.31 -10.88 31.37
C SER A 55 30.10 -11.10 32.26
N SER A 56 29.53 -12.28 32.10
CA SER A 56 28.57 -12.91 33.01
C SER A 56 29.01 -12.89 34.48
N SER A 57 28.11 -12.45 35.34
CA SER A 57 27.93 -13.00 36.68
C SER A 57 26.50 -13.52 36.79
N LYS A 58 26.35 -14.84 36.63
CA LYS A 58 25.31 -15.59 37.33
C LYS A 58 25.64 -15.49 38.80
N ASP A 59 24.78 -14.81 39.55
CA ASP A 59 24.49 -14.98 40.96
C ASP A 59 23.84 -13.68 41.42
N GLU A 60 22.52 -13.58 41.28
CA GLU A 60 21.73 -12.84 42.24
C GLU A 60 20.29 -13.35 42.23
N ALA A 61 19.85 -13.69 43.43
CA ALA A 61 18.60 -14.35 43.75
C ALA A 61 17.38 -13.59 43.22
N PRO A 62 16.23 -14.26 43.01
CA PRO A 62 14.98 -13.57 42.77
C PRO A 62 14.76 -12.58 43.91
N PHE A 63 14.64 -11.29 43.60
CA PHE A 63 14.19 -10.30 44.56
C PHE A 63 12.73 -10.63 44.88
N THR A 64 12.57 -11.54 45.83
CA THR A 64 11.32 -11.84 46.50
C THR A 64 10.79 -10.51 47.02
N ARG A 65 9.79 -9.94 46.36
CA ARG A 65 8.94 -8.97 47.04
C ARG A 65 8.18 -9.78 48.07
N SER A 66 8.75 -9.75 49.28
CA SER A 66 8.20 -10.32 50.50
C SER A 66 6.69 -10.20 50.48
N SER A 67 6.04 -11.34 50.25
CA SER A 67 4.66 -11.52 50.61
C SER A 67 4.60 -11.31 52.12
N TYR A 68 4.29 -10.08 52.54
CA TYR A 68 3.71 -9.82 53.84
C TYR A 68 2.33 -10.50 53.87
N LYS A 69 2.35 -11.83 54.00
CA LYS A 69 1.28 -12.58 54.65
C LYS A 69 1.27 -12.08 56.09
N LYS A 70 0.51 -11.00 56.32
CA LYS A 70 -0.01 -10.72 57.65
C LYS A 70 -0.94 -11.89 57.97
N LYS A 71 -0.41 -12.91 58.65
CA LYS A 71 -1.23 -13.82 59.44
C LYS A 71 -1.91 -12.93 60.47
N SER A 72 -3.14 -12.52 60.19
CA SER A 72 -4.07 -12.13 61.25
C SER A 72 -4.25 -13.37 62.12
N LYS A 73 -3.51 -13.43 63.23
CA LYS A 73 -4.00 -14.18 64.38
C LYS A 73 -5.29 -13.49 64.77
N GLN A 74 -6.41 -14.13 64.45
CA GLN A 74 -7.62 -14.01 65.25
C GLN A 74 -7.18 -14.34 66.68
N GLN A 75 -7.04 -13.30 67.49
CA GLN A 75 -6.89 -13.42 68.91
C GLN A 75 -8.18 -12.88 69.51
N SER A 76 -9.05 -13.85 69.82
CA SER A 76 -10.09 -13.83 70.84
C SER A 76 -10.50 -12.44 71.34
N ASN A 77 -11.74 -12.07 71.01
CA ASN A 77 -12.57 -11.25 71.89
C ASN A 77 -12.48 -11.83 73.31
N SER A 78 -11.88 -11.07 74.22
CA SER A 78 -12.11 -11.21 75.65
C SER A 78 -12.94 -10.00 76.06
N ASP A 79 -14.18 -10.27 76.46
CA ASP A 79 -15.07 -9.31 77.10
C ASP A 79 -14.33 -8.59 78.23
N ILE A 80 -14.09 -7.29 78.06
CA ILE A 80 -13.68 -6.42 79.15
C ILE A 80 -14.98 -5.84 79.72
N ASP A 81 -15.34 -6.38 80.87
CA ASP A 81 -16.38 -5.89 81.78
C ASP A 81 -16.06 -4.43 82.17
N LEU A 82 -16.77 -3.47 81.56
CA LEU A 82 -16.73 -2.06 81.96
C LEU A 82 -17.66 -1.84 83.15
N ALA A 83 -17.15 -2.16 84.34
CA ALA A 83 -17.73 -1.73 85.60
C ALA A 83 -16.69 -0.98 86.43
N GLN A 84 -16.62 0.35 86.26
CA GLN A 84 -16.45 1.39 87.30
C GLN A 84 -16.08 2.75 86.67
N PRO A 85 -16.73 3.87 87.04
CA PRO A 85 -16.37 5.19 86.56
C PRO A 85 -15.17 5.72 87.36
N ALA A 86 -13.96 5.37 86.94
CA ALA A 86 -12.76 6.05 87.44
C ALA A 86 -12.61 7.39 86.70
N ILE A 87 -13.02 8.49 87.36
CA ILE A 87 -12.65 9.83 86.95
C ILE A 87 -11.14 9.97 87.16
N MET A 88 -10.35 9.58 86.16
CA MET A 88 -8.92 9.87 86.09
C MET A 88 -8.69 10.66 84.80
N GLY A 89 -9.21 11.89 84.77
CA GLY A 89 -9.12 12.79 83.63
C GLY A 89 -7.67 13.18 83.36
N SER A 90 -7.30 13.33 82.10
CA SER A 90 -5.95 13.74 81.67
C SER A 90 -5.77 15.26 81.81
N GLY A 91 -5.88 15.79 83.03
CA GLY A 91 -5.85 17.25 83.25
C GLY A 91 -6.93 18.03 82.49
N GLY A 92 -6.88 19.35 82.57
CA GLY A 92 -7.88 20.21 81.95
C GLY A 92 -7.62 21.69 82.20
N LYS A 93 -8.62 22.53 81.92
CA LYS A 93 -8.56 23.98 82.17
C LYS A 93 -9.40 24.34 83.40
N LEU A 94 -8.83 25.06 84.36
CA LEU A 94 -9.54 25.60 85.51
C LEU A 94 -9.80 27.09 85.30
N LYS A 95 -11.07 27.45 85.22
CA LYS A 95 -11.49 28.86 85.18
C LYS A 95 -11.82 29.32 86.60
N VAL A 96 -11.28 30.46 87.01
CA VAL A 96 -11.47 31.04 88.33
C VAL A 96 -11.85 32.51 88.21
N LYS A 97 -12.99 32.91 88.75
CA LYS A 97 -13.39 34.31 88.87
C LYS A 97 -13.28 34.75 90.32
N VAL A 98 -12.35 35.63 90.66
CA VAL A 98 -12.26 36.22 92.00
C VAL A 98 -13.26 37.35 92.08
N LEU A 99 -14.28 37.19 92.91
CA LEU A 99 -15.34 38.19 93.03
C LEU A 99 -14.90 39.31 93.95
N ASN A 100 -14.67 39.00 95.23
CA ASN A 100 -14.45 40.04 96.23
C ASN A 100 -13.84 39.54 97.55
N GLY A 101 -13.30 40.47 98.31
CA GLY A 101 -12.88 40.29 99.71
C GLY A 101 -13.85 41.01 100.65
N ARG A 102 -14.04 40.49 101.85
CA ARG A 102 -14.89 41.08 102.89
C ARG A 102 -14.20 41.04 104.23
N LYS A 103 -14.29 42.13 105.01
CA LYS A 103 -13.73 42.29 106.37
C LYS A 103 -12.25 41.92 106.49
N LEU A 104 -11.47 42.26 105.48
CA LEU A 104 -10.02 42.01 105.46
C LEU A 104 -9.34 42.77 106.60
N GLN A 105 -8.30 42.19 107.20
CA GLN A 105 -7.57 42.84 108.28
C GLN A 105 -6.73 44.01 107.77
N ASN A 106 -6.88 45.20 108.36
CA ASN A 106 -5.95 46.30 108.09
C ASN A 106 -4.56 45.98 108.68
N LYS A 107 -3.50 46.12 107.88
CA LYS A 107 -2.12 45.90 108.33
C LYS A 107 -1.32 47.20 108.48
N GLU A 108 -1.91 48.33 108.11
CA GLU A 108 -1.26 49.65 108.18
C GLU A 108 -1.69 50.43 109.44
N THR A 109 -0.73 51.16 110.05
CA THR A 109 -0.97 51.91 111.31
C THR A 109 -1.63 53.27 111.08
N PHE A 110 -1.37 53.92 109.93
CA PHE A 110 -1.82 55.29 109.63
C PHE A 110 -2.75 55.40 108.41
N GLN A 111 -2.94 54.32 107.65
CA GLN A 111 -3.81 54.27 106.48
C GLN A 111 -4.61 52.97 106.45
N THR A 112 -5.53 52.84 105.50
CA THR A 112 -6.24 51.57 105.23
C THR A 112 -5.50 50.83 104.12
N SER A 113 -5.33 49.52 104.28
CA SER A 113 -4.73 48.65 103.27
C SER A 113 -5.42 48.73 101.89
N ASP A 114 -4.62 48.50 100.85
CA ASP A 114 -4.94 48.44 99.42
C ASP A 114 -4.88 46.97 98.92
N PRO A 115 -5.85 46.12 99.28
CA PRO A 115 -5.73 44.68 99.06
C PRO A 115 -5.83 44.26 97.58
N TYR A 116 -4.98 43.30 97.19
CA TYR A 116 -5.13 42.47 96.00
C TYR A 116 -5.00 40.98 96.35
N CYS A 117 -5.57 40.11 95.52
CA CYS A 117 -5.50 38.67 95.68
C CYS A 117 -4.50 38.06 94.70
N MET A 118 -3.55 37.27 95.19
CA MET A 118 -2.72 36.36 94.41
C MET A 118 -3.34 34.96 94.44
N LEU A 119 -3.56 34.38 93.28
CA LEU A 119 -4.03 33.03 93.05
C LEU A 119 -2.84 32.15 92.67
N GLU A 120 -2.70 30.99 93.29
CA GLU A 120 -1.65 30.03 92.97
C GLU A 120 -2.25 28.62 92.91
N ILE A 121 -1.97 27.89 91.82
CA ILE A 121 -2.36 26.50 91.66
C ILE A 121 -1.26 25.71 90.94
N GLY A 122 -0.72 24.71 91.62
CA GLY A 122 0.49 24.02 91.15
C GLY A 122 1.67 25.00 91.06
N GLU A 123 2.32 25.05 89.90
CA GLU A 123 3.42 25.98 89.61
C GLU A 123 2.97 27.31 88.96
N LYS A 124 1.66 27.51 88.78
CA LYS A 124 1.10 28.69 88.09
C LYS A 124 0.55 29.69 89.10
N SER A 125 0.80 30.99 88.87
CA SER A 125 0.27 32.08 89.69
C SER A 125 -0.28 33.24 88.86
N ALA A 126 -1.30 33.92 89.37
CA ALA A 126 -1.88 35.13 88.80
C ALA A 126 -2.38 36.06 89.91
N LYS A 127 -2.51 37.36 89.66
CA LYS A 127 -3.00 38.32 90.67
C LYS A 127 -4.08 39.23 90.13
N THR A 128 -4.99 39.64 91.01
CA THR A 128 -5.95 40.72 90.74
C THR A 128 -5.25 42.07 90.80
N LYS A 129 -5.96 43.11 90.33
CA LYS A 129 -5.65 44.50 90.66
C LYS A 129 -5.88 44.74 92.16
N HIS A 130 -5.23 45.77 92.69
CA HIS A 130 -5.49 46.25 94.04
C HIS A 130 -6.68 47.20 94.05
N VAL A 131 -7.38 47.27 95.18
CA VAL A 131 -8.43 48.26 95.42
C VAL A 131 -7.97 49.14 96.57
N SER A 132 -7.77 50.44 96.31
CA SER A 132 -7.20 51.33 97.31
C SER A 132 -8.12 51.60 98.50
N SER A 133 -7.54 51.55 99.70
CA SER A 133 -8.11 51.92 100.99
C SER A 133 -9.47 51.28 101.26
N ASN A 134 -9.60 49.99 100.93
CA ASN A 134 -10.85 49.26 101.07
C ASN A 134 -10.63 47.82 101.54
N LEU A 135 -11.04 47.52 102.77
CA LEU A 135 -11.00 46.18 103.37
C LEU A 135 -12.16 45.26 102.92
N ASN A 136 -13.04 45.76 102.05
CA ASN A 136 -14.10 45.03 101.39
C ASN A 136 -14.00 45.20 99.87
N PRO A 137 -12.86 44.82 99.25
CA PRO A 137 -12.62 45.08 97.83
C PRO A 137 -13.53 44.22 96.94
N ASP A 138 -14.03 44.78 95.85
CA ASP A 138 -14.66 44.04 94.76
C ASP A 138 -13.70 44.01 93.56
N TRP A 139 -13.16 42.83 93.24
CA TRP A 139 -12.20 42.65 92.15
C TRP A 139 -12.90 42.23 90.85
N ASN A 140 -13.77 41.22 90.91
CA ASN A 140 -14.50 40.64 89.77
C ASN A 140 -13.61 40.32 88.54
N GLU A 141 -12.47 39.65 88.76
CA GLU A 141 -11.50 39.30 87.71
C GLU A 141 -11.48 37.80 87.41
N ASP A 142 -11.39 37.44 86.12
CA ASP A 142 -11.34 36.05 85.63
C ASP A 142 -9.91 35.61 85.30
N PHE A 143 -9.59 34.37 85.64
CA PHE A 143 -8.31 33.71 85.41
C PHE A 143 -8.54 32.30 84.85
N GLU A 144 -7.61 31.81 84.03
CA GLU A 144 -7.63 30.44 83.51
C GLU A 144 -6.26 29.79 83.73
N PHE A 145 -6.25 28.58 84.28
CA PHE A 145 -5.05 27.79 84.54
C PHE A 145 -5.18 26.41 83.91
N ASP A 146 -4.21 25.91 83.15
CA ASP A 146 -4.20 24.47 82.84
C ASP A 146 -3.76 23.71 84.09
N VAL A 147 -4.60 22.78 84.53
CA VAL A 147 -4.47 22.01 85.76
C VAL A 147 -4.32 20.53 85.44
N THR A 148 -3.57 19.83 86.28
CA THR A 148 -3.48 18.38 86.28
C THR A 148 -4.38 17.81 87.38
N PRO A 149 -4.68 16.50 87.37
CA PRO A 149 -5.50 15.86 88.40
C PRO A 149 -4.94 15.95 89.82
N ASN A 150 -3.64 16.28 89.95
CA ASN A 150 -2.94 16.41 91.23
C ASN A 150 -3.00 17.85 91.79
N ASN A 151 -3.66 18.79 91.09
CA ASN A 151 -3.81 20.17 91.55
C ASN A 151 -5.09 20.34 92.38
N ASP A 152 -4.99 19.95 93.66
CA ASP A 152 -6.14 19.77 94.55
C ASP A 152 -6.70 21.07 95.14
N PHE A 153 -5.82 22.06 95.35
CA PHE A 153 -6.16 23.30 96.04
C PHE A 153 -5.65 24.51 95.27
N LEU A 154 -6.54 25.49 95.12
CA LEU A 154 -6.21 26.85 94.72
C LEU A 154 -5.87 27.64 95.99
N THR A 155 -4.64 28.14 96.05
CA THR A 155 -4.17 29.00 97.14
C THR A 155 -4.49 30.44 96.80
N LEU A 156 -5.16 31.14 97.71
CA LEU A 156 -5.47 32.55 97.61
C LEU A 156 -4.68 33.30 98.68
N SER A 157 -3.87 34.26 98.30
CA SER A 157 -3.10 35.08 99.24
C SER A 157 -3.45 36.55 99.05
N ILE A 158 -3.87 37.22 100.11
CA ILE A 158 -4.17 38.66 100.08
C ILE A 158 -2.94 39.45 100.49
N TRP A 159 -2.66 40.48 99.72
CA TRP A 159 -1.51 41.37 99.89
C TRP A 159 -1.96 42.82 99.86
N ASP A 160 -1.35 43.63 100.71
CA ASP A 160 -1.52 45.08 100.75
C ASP A 160 -0.54 45.74 99.78
N LYS A 161 -1.07 46.44 98.77
CA LYS A 161 -0.24 47.14 97.79
C LYS A 161 0.39 48.37 98.42
N ASN A 162 1.72 48.40 98.43
CA ASN A 162 2.49 49.57 98.84
C ASN A 162 3.26 50.17 97.64
N THR A 163 3.24 51.50 97.53
CA THR A 163 3.87 52.21 96.39
C THR A 163 5.39 52.34 96.53
N ILE A 164 5.90 52.43 97.76
CA ILE A 164 7.32 52.70 98.05
C ILE A 164 8.02 51.50 98.73
N LYS A 165 7.29 50.70 99.51
CA LYS A 165 7.81 49.52 100.22
C LYS A 165 7.34 48.22 99.57
N LYS A 166 7.93 47.09 99.98
CA LYS A 166 7.41 45.77 99.60
C LYS A 166 5.97 45.60 100.12
N ASP A 167 5.13 44.98 99.31
CA ASP A 167 3.74 44.68 99.64
C ASP A 167 3.68 43.81 100.90
N VAL A 168 2.69 44.06 101.76
CA VAL A 168 2.56 43.41 103.07
C VAL A 168 1.56 42.28 102.98
N PHE A 169 1.93 41.09 103.47
CA PHE A 169 1.03 39.95 103.49
C PHE A 169 -0.11 40.16 104.49
N MET A 170 -1.34 40.00 104.02
CA MET A 170 -2.56 40.21 104.82
C MET A 170 -3.24 38.89 105.23
N GLY A 171 -2.82 37.76 104.66
CA GLY A 171 -3.30 36.43 104.99
C GLY A 171 -3.54 35.58 103.74
N TYR A 172 -3.99 34.35 103.94
CA TYR A 172 -4.22 33.40 102.85
C TYR A 172 -5.40 32.50 103.14
N ALA A 173 -5.94 31.88 102.10
CA ALA A 173 -7.01 30.89 102.17
C ALA A 173 -6.76 29.81 101.12
N PHE A 174 -7.34 28.63 101.31
CA PHE A 174 -7.32 27.55 100.33
C PHE A 174 -8.73 27.25 99.86
N VAL A 175 -8.87 26.98 98.58
CA VAL A 175 -10.12 26.56 97.96
C VAL A 175 -9.88 25.21 97.31
N SER A 176 -10.63 24.19 97.74
CA SER A 176 -10.58 22.88 97.08
C SER A 176 -11.17 22.98 95.69
N VAL A 177 -10.51 22.36 94.72
CA VAL A 177 -10.99 22.25 93.33
C VAL A 177 -11.72 20.92 93.10
N HIS A 178 -11.46 19.91 93.93
CA HIS A 178 -12.03 18.54 93.83
C HIS A 178 -13.54 18.47 93.97
N ASP A 179 -14.13 19.38 94.73
CA ASP A 179 -15.57 19.42 94.97
C ASP A 179 -16.35 20.20 93.89
N CYS A 180 -15.64 20.68 92.85
CA CYS A 180 -16.24 21.37 91.71
C CYS A 180 -16.48 20.37 90.57
N LYS A 181 -17.70 20.34 90.02
CA LYS A 181 -18.01 19.49 88.85
C LYS A 181 -17.48 20.10 87.57
N THR A 182 -17.01 19.24 86.66
CA THR A 182 -16.53 19.66 85.34
C THR A 182 -17.64 20.36 84.55
N GLY A 183 -17.34 21.54 84.00
CA GLY A 183 -18.26 22.33 83.19
C GLY A 183 -19.25 23.21 83.96
N GLU A 184 -19.25 23.15 85.30
CA GLU A 184 -20.16 23.93 86.16
C GLU A 184 -19.43 25.08 86.89
N ASN A 185 -20.08 26.26 86.92
CA ASN A 185 -19.62 27.40 87.70
C ASN A 185 -19.98 27.20 89.19
N THR A 186 -18.99 26.87 90.01
CA THR A 186 -19.19 26.59 91.45
C THR A 186 -18.77 27.79 92.30
N PRO A 187 -19.69 28.49 92.99
CA PRO A 187 -19.34 29.56 93.92
C PRO A 187 -18.62 28.99 95.16
N LYS A 188 -17.55 29.67 95.58
CA LYS A 188 -16.74 29.35 96.76
C LYS A 188 -16.56 30.59 97.63
N SER A 189 -16.55 30.37 98.93
CA SER A 189 -16.25 31.38 99.94
C SER A 189 -15.23 30.79 100.89
N ALA A 190 -14.10 31.48 101.08
CA ALA A 190 -12.99 30.98 101.88
C ALA A 190 -12.56 32.01 102.91
N ASP A 191 -12.61 31.62 104.19
CA ASP A 191 -12.17 32.46 105.29
C ASP A 191 -10.64 32.50 105.38
N MET A 192 -10.12 33.67 105.75
CA MET A 192 -8.69 33.91 105.87
C MET A 192 -8.09 33.13 107.04
N LEU A 193 -6.96 32.46 106.79
CA LEU A 193 -6.22 31.63 107.72
C LEU A 193 -4.95 32.34 108.23
N GLY A 194 -4.34 31.77 109.27
CA GLY A 194 -3.07 32.27 109.83
C GLY A 194 -3.21 33.47 110.77
N GLY A 195 -4.32 33.56 111.52
CA GLY A 195 -4.55 34.64 112.50
C GLY A 195 -4.96 35.99 111.89
N CYS A 196 -5.34 35.98 110.61
CA CYS A 196 -5.84 37.14 109.88
C CYS A 196 -7.37 37.06 109.74
N SER A 197 -8.05 38.19 109.64
CA SER A 197 -9.52 38.25 109.49
C SER A 197 -9.93 38.55 108.05
N GLY A 198 -11.08 37.99 107.65
CA GLY A 198 -11.76 38.30 106.40
C GLY A 198 -12.18 37.05 105.62
N THR A 199 -12.89 37.25 104.53
CA THR A 199 -13.40 36.18 103.65
C THR A 199 -13.20 36.58 102.19
N ILE A 200 -12.82 35.63 101.34
CA ILE A 200 -12.69 35.80 99.89
C ILE A 200 -13.80 35.00 99.19
N ASN A 201 -14.52 35.64 98.27
CA ASN A 201 -15.54 35.02 97.44
C ASN A 201 -15.04 34.88 96.00
N LEU A 202 -15.27 33.72 95.38
CA LEU A 202 -14.84 33.39 94.04
C LEU A 202 -15.78 32.36 93.37
N ILE A 203 -15.66 32.19 92.06
CA ILE A 203 -16.33 31.13 91.30
C ILE A 203 -15.25 30.27 90.65
N VAL A 204 -15.35 28.95 90.80
CA VAL A 204 -14.39 27.98 90.26
C VAL A 204 -15.14 27.05 89.30
N SER A 205 -14.61 26.88 88.09
CA SER A 205 -15.18 26.03 87.04
C SER A 205 -14.08 25.19 86.37
N PRO A 206 -13.88 23.94 86.79
CA PRO A 206 -12.97 23.03 86.10
C PRO A 206 -13.55 22.55 84.76
N GLN A 207 -12.68 22.33 83.77
CA GLN A 207 -12.99 21.77 82.45
C GLN A 207 -12.02 20.61 82.19
N TYR A 208 -12.31 19.44 82.76
CA TYR A 208 -11.52 18.22 82.57
C TYR A 208 -11.96 17.45 81.32
N GLU A 209 -11.00 16.89 80.58
CA GLU A 209 -11.30 15.95 79.50
C GLU A 209 -11.52 14.54 80.07
N THR A 210 -12.64 13.91 79.71
CA THR A 210 -12.97 12.57 80.21
C THR A 210 -12.37 11.47 79.32
N SER A 211 -12.04 10.32 79.89
CA SER A 211 -11.56 9.17 79.12
C SER A 211 -12.58 8.72 78.06
N ALA A 212 -13.89 8.87 78.32
CA ALA A 212 -14.95 8.53 77.37
C ALA A 212 -14.93 9.41 76.12
N SER A 213 -14.81 10.74 76.27
CA SER A 213 -14.72 11.67 75.14
C SER A 213 -13.45 11.44 74.31
N GLN A 214 -12.36 11.03 74.94
CA GLN A 214 -11.12 10.70 74.24
C GLN A 214 -11.24 9.39 73.45
N ILE A 215 -11.86 8.35 74.02
CA ILE A 215 -12.13 7.07 73.36
C ILE A 215 -13.02 7.27 72.14
N GLU A 216 -14.10 8.04 72.25
CA GLU A 216 -15.02 8.31 71.13
C GLU A 216 -14.30 9.02 69.98
N ARG A 217 -13.46 10.03 70.29
CA ARG A 217 -12.67 10.73 69.28
C ARG A 217 -11.69 9.78 68.56
N LEU A 218 -11.01 8.92 69.30
CA LEU A 218 -10.07 7.94 68.73
C LEU A 218 -10.80 6.87 67.91
N GLN A 219 -11.98 6.42 68.34
CA GLN A 219 -12.81 5.47 67.57
C GLN A 219 -13.28 6.07 66.25
N ASN A 220 -13.70 7.33 66.24
CA ASN A 220 -14.07 8.03 65.00
C ASN A 220 -12.87 8.19 64.05
N GLN A 221 -11.68 8.49 64.57
CA GLN A 221 -10.45 8.53 63.76
C GLN A 221 -10.09 7.14 63.19
N LEU A 222 -10.24 6.07 63.98
CA LEU A 222 -10.02 4.71 63.50
C LEU A 222 -10.98 4.34 62.37
N LYS A 223 -12.27 4.64 62.52
CA LYS A 223 -13.29 4.39 61.49
C LYS A 223 -12.98 5.16 60.19
N GLN A 224 -12.50 6.39 60.30
CA GLN A 224 -12.08 7.17 59.14
C GLN A 224 -10.86 6.56 58.44
N LEU A 225 -9.85 6.14 59.21
CA LEU A 225 -8.65 5.48 58.68
C LEU A 225 -8.97 4.12 58.04
N GLU A 226 -9.91 3.36 58.60
CA GLU A 226 -10.39 2.11 58.01
C GLU A 226 -11.04 2.35 56.65
N GLY A 227 -11.89 3.38 56.53
CA GLY A 227 -12.48 3.79 55.26
C GLY A 227 -11.43 4.20 54.21
N GLN A 228 -10.43 4.99 54.61
CA GLN A 228 -9.32 5.37 53.73
C GLN A 228 -8.50 4.15 53.27
N ASN A 229 -8.26 3.20 54.17
CA ASN A 229 -7.50 1.99 53.84
C ASN A 229 -8.29 1.05 52.91
N GLN A 230 -9.61 0.91 53.11
CA GLN A 230 -10.48 0.16 52.19
C GLN A 230 -10.50 0.81 50.80
N GLN A 231 -10.56 2.14 50.73
CA GLN A 231 -10.49 2.86 49.47
C GLN A 231 -9.13 2.66 48.76
N SER A 232 -8.03 2.78 49.50
CA SER A 232 -6.68 2.51 48.95
C SER A 232 -6.53 1.06 48.46
N MET A 233 -7.11 0.09 49.16
CA MET A 233 -7.16 -1.30 48.70
C MET A 233 -7.96 -1.46 47.40
N ALA A 234 -9.10 -0.78 47.27
CA ALA A 234 -9.90 -0.79 46.05
C ALA A 234 -9.15 -0.16 44.87
N ASP A 235 -8.45 0.95 45.08
CA ASP A 235 -7.67 1.61 44.03
C ASP A 235 -6.43 0.80 43.63
N ASN A 236 -5.77 0.13 44.58
CA ASN A 236 -4.71 -0.84 44.28
C ASN A 236 -5.22 -2.05 43.47
N ALA A 237 -6.42 -2.56 43.79
CA ALA A 237 -7.03 -3.65 43.03
C ALA A 237 -7.36 -3.22 41.58
N LYS A 238 -7.85 -2.00 41.39
CA LYS A 238 -8.06 -1.42 40.05
C LYS A 238 -6.74 -1.28 39.28
N GLY A 239 -5.70 -0.75 39.92
CA GLY A 239 -4.37 -0.62 39.33
C GLY A 239 -3.75 -1.97 38.94
N GLN A 240 -3.96 -3.02 39.75
CA GLN A 240 -3.54 -4.38 39.39
C GLN A 240 -4.31 -4.93 38.17
N GLY A 241 -5.62 -4.64 38.07
CA GLY A 241 -6.42 -5.00 36.90
C GLY A 241 -5.92 -4.31 35.62
N GLU A 242 -5.55 -3.03 35.72
CA GLU A 242 -4.99 -2.26 34.61
C GLU A 242 -3.62 -2.76 34.18
N ILE A 243 -2.73 -3.09 35.13
CA ILE A 243 -1.43 -3.73 34.85
C ILE A 243 -1.63 -5.09 34.15
N ALA A 244 -2.57 -5.91 34.60
CA ALA A 244 -2.87 -7.19 33.97
C ALA A 244 -3.38 -7.02 32.53
N ARG A 245 -4.21 -6.00 32.29
CA ARG A 245 -4.70 -5.64 30.95
C ARG A 245 -3.56 -5.18 30.05
N LEU A 246 -2.71 -4.25 30.53
CA LEU A 246 -1.56 -3.75 29.77
C LEU A 246 -0.56 -4.85 29.43
N ASN A 247 -0.28 -5.77 30.37
CA ASN A 247 0.58 -6.92 30.10
C ASN A 247 0.00 -7.85 29.03
N SER A 248 -1.33 -8.03 29.02
CA SER A 248 -2.00 -8.81 27.97
C SER A 248 -1.89 -8.12 26.60
N GLU A 249 -2.01 -6.80 26.56
CA GLU A 249 -1.82 -5.98 25.36
C GLU A 249 -0.38 -6.07 24.83
N VAL A 250 0.61 -5.97 25.72
CA VAL A 250 2.04 -6.12 25.38
C VAL A 250 2.33 -7.50 24.79
N ASN A 251 1.79 -8.56 25.39
CA ASN A 251 1.95 -9.92 24.86
C ASN A 251 1.29 -10.08 23.48
N ARG A 252 0.12 -9.45 23.27
CA ARG A 252 -0.55 -9.44 21.96
C ARG A 252 0.28 -8.73 20.91
N MET A 253 0.82 -7.55 21.22
CA MET A 253 1.69 -6.80 20.32
C MET A 253 2.99 -7.55 20.03
N GLY A 254 3.56 -8.24 21.02
CA GLY A 254 4.72 -9.11 20.81
C GLY A 254 4.42 -10.21 19.78
N ALA A 255 3.30 -10.91 19.93
CA ALA A 255 2.88 -11.94 18.99
C ALA A 255 2.56 -11.39 17.58
N GLU A 256 2.00 -10.18 17.48
CA GLU A 256 1.80 -9.50 16.19
C GLU A 256 3.15 -9.13 15.55
N ASN A 257 4.11 -8.64 16.33
CA ASN A 257 5.44 -8.29 15.84
C ASN A 257 6.21 -9.53 15.35
N ASP A 258 6.11 -10.65 16.05
CA ASP A 258 6.69 -11.92 15.61
C ASP A 258 6.07 -12.39 14.28
N ARG A 259 4.75 -12.21 14.10
CA ARG A 259 4.07 -12.50 12.83
C ARG A 259 4.53 -11.58 11.70
N PHE A 260 4.69 -10.29 11.96
CA PHE A 260 5.23 -9.35 10.97
C PHE A 260 6.66 -9.70 10.59
N SER A 261 7.50 -10.06 11.56
CA SER A 261 8.87 -10.51 11.30
C SER A 261 8.90 -11.75 10.41
N ALA A 262 8.07 -12.76 10.70
CA ALA A 262 7.98 -13.96 9.87
C ALA A 262 7.46 -13.69 8.45
N ASN A 263 6.50 -12.78 8.29
CA ASN A 263 6.03 -12.36 6.97
C ASN A 263 7.09 -11.61 6.17
N ASN A 264 7.86 -10.72 6.83
CA ASN A 264 8.95 -10.01 6.18
C ASN A 264 10.05 -10.97 5.68
N GLN A 265 10.39 -11.99 6.47
CA GLN A 265 11.33 -13.02 6.03
C GLN A 265 10.83 -13.78 4.80
N LYS A 266 9.53 -14.16 4.77
CA LYS A 266 8.94 -14.80 3.59
C LYS A 266 8.98 -13.90 2.35
N LEU A 267 8.69 -12.61 2.50
CA LEU A 267 8.78 -11.64 1.41
C LEU A 267 10.22 -11.47 0.91
N GLU A 268 11.22 -11.48 1.79
CA GLU A 268 12.63 -11.50 1.40
C GLU A 268 12.99 -12.74 0.58
N GLU A 269 12.53 -13.93 0.98
CA GLU A 269 12.73 -15.16 0.23
C GLU A 269 12.03 -15.15 -1.14
N GLU A 270 10.81 -14.61 -1.22
CA GLU A 270 10.10 -14.45 -2.49
C GLU A 270 10.81 -13.47 -3.41
N ASN A 271 11.26 -12.33 -2.88
CA ASN A 271 12.04 -11.34 -3.65
C ASN A 271 13.32 -11.96 -4.21
N LYS A 272 14.02 -12.78 -3.41
CA LYS A 272 15.20 -13.51 -3.89
C LYS A 272 14.88 -14.46 -5.04
N LYS A 273 13.77 -15.19 -4.97
CA LYS A 273 13.32 -16.05 -6.08
C LYS A 273 12.96 -15.25 -7.34
N PHE A 274 12.33 -14.08 -7.17
CA PHE A 274 12.05 -13.18 -8.29
C PHE A 274 13.33 -12.68 -8.94
N GLU A 275 14.32 -12.29 -8.14
CA GLU A 275 15.62 -11.84 -8.63
C GLU A 275 16.36 -12.96 -9.39
N GLU A 276 16.36 -14.19 -8.86
CA GLU A 276 16.91 -15.36 -9.56
C GLU A 276 16.21 -15.64 -10.90
N ASN A 277 14.87 -15.52 -10.93
CA ASN A 277 14.11 -15.68 -12.17
C ASN A 277 14.41 -14.57 -13.18
N ASN A 278 14.56 -13.33 -12.73
CA ASN A 278 14.87 -12.21 -13.60
C ASN A 278 16.26 -12.38 -14.23
N ASN A 279 17.25 -12.82 -13.45
CA ASN A 279 18.59 -13.14 -13.94
C ASN A 279 18.57 -14.28 -14.98
N ARG A 280 17.72 -15.30 -14.79
CA ARG A 280 17.55 -16.39 -15.77
C ARG A 280 16.90 -15.92 -17.07
N LEU A 281 15.92 -15.03 -16.97
CA LEU A 281 15.29 -14.42 -18.14
C LEU A 281 16.30 -13.57 -18.91
N GLU A 282 17.08 -12.74 -18.23
CA GLU A 282 18.12 -11.92 -18.84
C GLU A 282 19.16 -12.78 -19.58
N ALA A 283 19.62 -13.88 -18.97
CA ALA A 283 20.52 -14.83 -19.63
C ALA A 283 19.90 -15.47 -20.88
N SER A 284 18.59 -15.75 -20.86
CA SER A 284 17.87 -16.32 -21.99
C SER A 284 17.72 -15.29 -23.13
N VAL A 285 17.44 -14.04 -22.80
CA VAL A 285 17.37 -12.92 -23.75
C VAL A 285 18.73 -12.73 -24.44
N ASN A 286 19.81 -12.66 -23.67
CA ASN A 286 21.17 -12.51 -24.21
C ASN A 286 21.54 -13.67 -25.15
N LYS A 287 21.11 -14.89 -24.84
CA LYS A 287 21.30 -16.06 -25.71
C LYS A 287 20.54 -15.90 -27.03
N LEU A 288 19.27 -15.51 -26.97
CA LEU A 288 18.43 -15.30 -28.15
C LEU A 288 18.96 -14.15 -29.03
N GLU A 289 19.45 -13.07 -28.44
CA GLU A 289 20.12 -12.00 -29.19
C GLU A 289 21.35 -12.51 -29.95
N GLY A 290 22.17 -13.36 -29.31
CA GLY A 290 23.31 -14.00 -29.95
C GLY A 290 22.91 -14.96 -31.08
N GLU A 291 21.79 -15.68 -30.94
CA GLU A 291 21.25 -16.53 -32.00
C GLU A 291 20.70 -15.71 -33.17
N ASN A 292 19.95 -14.63 -32.89
CA ASN A 292 19.46 -13.71 -33.92
C ASN A 292 20.59 -13.11 -34.74
N LYS A 293 21.69 -12.69 -34.09
CA LYS A 293 22.86 -12.16 -34.80
C LYS A 293 23.45 -13.19 -35.77
N LYS A 294 23.52 -14.46 -35.38
CA LYS A 294 23.98 -15.55 -36.28
C LYS A 294 23.01 -15.79 -37.43
N PHE A 295 21.70 -15.69 -37.20
CA PHE A 295 20.71 -15.79 -38.28
C PHE A 295 20.86 -14.63 -39.26
N GLU A 296 21.06 -13.41 -38.78
CA GLU A 296 21.28 -12.23 -39.61
C GLU A 296 22.56 -12.36 -40.45
N GLU A 297 23.67 -12.83 -39.85
CA GLU A 297 24.91 -13.14 -40.56
C GLU A 297 24.70 -14.21 -41.65
N ASN A 298 23.94 -15.28 -41.36
CA ASN A 298 23.63 -16.31 -42.34
C ASN A 298 22.75 -15.78 -43.48
N ASN A 299 21.78 -14.93 -43.17
CA ASN A 299 20.89 -14.34 -44.17
C ASN A 299 21.68 -13.44 -45.14
N ASN A 300 22.59 -12.63 -44.62
CA ASN A 300 23.49 -11.80 -45.43
C ASN A 300 24.41 -12.64 -46.34
N ARG A 301 24.86 -13.82 -45.87
CA ARG A 301 25.65 -14.76 -46.68
C ARG A 301 24.82 -15.42 -47.78
N LEU A 302 23.56 -15.78 -47.47
CA LEU A 302 22.63 -16.32 -48.45
C LEU A 302 22.33 -15.28 -49.53
N GLU A 303 22.04 -14.04 -49.13
CA GLU A 303 21.79 -12.94 -50.06
C GLU A 303 22.99 -12.70 -50.99
N SER A 304 24.21 -12.70 -50.45
CA SER A 304 25.43 -12.61 -51.26
C SER A 304 25.57 -13.78 -52.26
N SER A 305 25.16 -14.98 -51.86
CA SER A 305 25.20 -16.18 -52.72
C SER A 305 24.15 -16.12 -53.82
N VAL A 306 22.95 -15.65 -53.49
CA VAL A 306 21.86 -15.41 -54.46
C VAL A 306 22.30 -14.39 -55.50
N ASN A 307 22.84 -13.25 -55.08
CA ASN A 307 23.34 -12.21 -55.99
C ASN A 307 24.43 -12.75 -56.94
N LYS A 308 25.30 -13.64 -56.44
CA LYS A 308 26.32 -14.29 -57.27
C LYS A 308 25.70 -15.22 -58.31
N LEU A 309 24.74 -16.06 -57.89
CA LEU A 309 24.03 -16.96 -58.79
C LEU A 309 23.24 -16.21 -59.85
N GLU A 310 22.58 -15.11 -59.49
CA GLU A 310 21.91 -14.23 -60.45
C GLU A 310 22.89 -13.71 -61.51
N GLY A 311 24.08 -13.25 -61.10
CA GLY A 311 25.12 -12.81 -62.02
C GLY A 311 25.67 -13.93 -62.91
N GLU A 312 25.78 -15.15 -62.41
CA GLU A 312 26.15 -16.33 -63.21
C GLU A 312 25.04 -16.68 -64.21
N ASN A 313 23.78 -16.63 -63.79
CA ASN A 313 22.64 -16.93 -64.64
C ASN A 313 22.49 -15.94 -65.79
N GLN A 314 22.72 -14.64 -65.53
CA GLN A 314 22.78 -13.62 -66.58
C GLN A 314 23.86 -13.92 -67.63
N LYS A 315 25.05 -14.38 -67.21
CA LYS A 315 26.12 -14.78 -68.14
C LYS A 315 25.73 -16.01 -68.97
N PHE A 316 25.07 -16.99 -68.36
CA PHE A 316 24.54 -18.15 -69.09
C PHE A 316 23.51 -17.73 -70.13
N GLU A 317 22.63 -16.80 -69.78
CA GLU A 317 21.60 -16.28 -70.69
C GLU A 317 22.23 -15.53 -71.87
N GLU A 318 23.26 -14.71 -71.64
CA GLU A 318 24.05 -14.08 -72.70
C GLU A 318 24.76 -15.10 -73.60
N ASN A 319 25.33 -16.16 -73.02
CA ASN A 319 26.00 -17.21 -73.79
C ASN A 319 25.00 -18.02 -74.64
N ASN A 320 23.84 -18.35 -74.11
CA ASN A 320 22.79 -19.02 -74.86
C ASN A 320 22.34 -18.18 -76.06
N LYS A 321 22.18 -16.86 -75.87
CA LYS A 321 21.85 -15.95 -76.96
C LYS A 321 22.92 -15.95 -78.06
N LYS A 322 24.21 -15.93 -77.70
CA LYS A 322 25.31 -16.03 -78.68
C LYS A 322 25.31 -17.37 -79.43
N LEU A 323 25.09 -18.47 -78.71
CA LEU A 323 24.99 -19.80 -79.33
C LEU A 323 23.79 -19.89 -80.28
N GLU A 324 22.66 -19.28 -79.93
CA GLU A 324 21.49 -19.22 -80.79
C GLU A 324 21.78 -18.42 -82.07
N GLU A 325 22.47 -17.28 -81.96
CA GLU A 325 22.94 -16.50 -83.12
C GLU A 325 23.92 -17.29 -84.01
N GLU A 326 24.84 -18.05 -83.42
CA GLU A 326 25.76 -18.92 -84.16
C GLU A 326 25.03 -20.07 -84.85
N ASN A 327 24.11 -20.74 -84.16
CA ASN A 327 23.31 -21.81 -84.72
C ASN A 327 22.48 -21.34 -85.92
N ASN A 328 21.89 -20.13 -85.83
CA ASN A 328 21.17 -19.51 -86.93
C ASN A 328 22.10 -19.28 -88.16
N LYS A 329 23.34 -18.84 -87.94
CA LYS A 329 24.33 -18.71 -89.03
C LYS A 329 24.70 -20.07 -89.63
N PHE A 330 24.86 -21.10 -88.81
CA PHE A 330 25.13 -22.46 -89.31
C PHE A 330 23.97 -23.00 -90.15
N GLN A 331 22.73 -22.78 -89.72
CA GLN A 331 21.54 -23.15 -90.51
C GLN A 331 21.52 -22.42 -91.85
N GLU A 332 21.82 -21.12 -91.87
CA GLU A 332 21.90 -20.35 -93.12
C GLU A 332 22.99 -20.89 -94.06
N ASN A 333 24.16 -21.26 -93.52
CA ASN A 333 25.25 -21.85 -94.29
C ASN A 333 24.88 -23.24 -94.84
N ASN A 334 24.23 -24.08 -94.04
CA ASN A 334 23.74 -25.38 -94.50
C ASN A 334 22.73 -25.22 -95.64
N ALA A 335 21.80 -24.26 -95.54
CA ALA A 335 20.85 -23.98 -96.61
C ALA A 335 21.55 -23.54 -97.91
N LYS A 336 22.61 -22.73 -97.81
CA LYS A 336 23.45 -22.34 -98.98
C LYS A 336 24.18 -23.53 -99.59
N LEU A 337 24.76 -24.40 -98.76
CA LEU A 337 25.44 -25.61 -99.22
C LEU A 337 24.46 -26.57 -99.89
N GLU A 338 23.27 -26.77 -99.33
CA GLU A 338 22.23 -27.62 -99.91
C GLU A 338 21.78 -27.10 -101.29
N ALA A 339 21.60 -25.78 -101.43
CA ALA A 339 21.32 -25.15 -102.73
C ALA A 339 22.44 -25.40 -103.76
N GLU A 340 23.71 -25.33 -103.33
CA GLU A 340 24.86 -25.58 -104.20
C GLU A 340 24.99 -27.06 -104.59
N VAL A 341 24.74 -27.99 -103.66
CA VAL A 341 24.70 -29.43 -103.95
C VAL A 341 23.61 -29.73 -104.98
N ASN A 342 22.42 -29.13 -104.84
CA ASN A 342 21.34 -29.29 -105.82
C ASN A 342 21.74 -28.74 -107.19
N ARG A 343 22.41 -27.58 -107.24
CA ARG A 343 22.93 -27.00 -108.48
C ARG A 343 23.94 -27.91 -109.15
N LEU A 344 24.92 -28.43 -108.40
CA LEU A 344 25.91 -29.37 -108.92
C LEU A 344 25.26 -30.68 -109.39
N GLY A 345 24.24 -31.16 -108.68
CA GLY A 345 23.44 -32.32 -109.10
C GLY A 345 22.78 -32.10 -110.47
N THR A 346 22.18 -30.93 -110.70
CA THR A 346 21.60 -30.60 -112.03
C THR A 346 22.67 -30.57 -113.13
N GLU A 347 23.87 -30.07 -112.82
CA GLU A 347 24.97 -30.01 -113.77
C GLU A 347 25.55 -31.40 -114.11
N VAL A 348 25.67 -32.28 -113.12
CA VAL A 348 26.05 -33.68 -113.33
C VAL A 348 25.03 -34.38 -114.23
N ASN A 349 23.73 -34.17 -114.01
CA ASN A 349 22.69 -34.74 -114.87
C ASN A 349 22.82 -34.23 -116.32
N ARG A 350 23.06 -32.93 -116.51
CA ARG A 350 23.31 -32.32 -117.83
C ARG A 350 24.52 -32.94 -118.53
N MET A 351 25.65 -33.07 -117.83
CA MET A 351 26.85 -33.70 -118.37
C MET A 351 26.63 -35.18 -118.69
N THR A 352 25.83 -35.88 -117.88
CA THR A 352 25.47 -37.29 -118.13
C THR A 352 24.66 -37.43 -119.42
N GLU A 353 23.70 -36.54 -119.66
CA GLU A 353 22.96 -36.50 -120.93
C GLU A 353 23.85 -36.20 -122.14
N GLU A 354 24.83 -35.29 -122.00
CA GLU A 354 25.81 -35.00 -123.05
C GLU A 354 26.69 -36.22 -123.34
N ASN A 355 27.20 -36.90 -122.31
CA ASN A 355 27.97 -38.13 -122.48
C ASN A 355 27.15 -39.23 -123.15
N ASN A 356 25.87 -39.37 -122.83
CA ASN A 356 24.99 -40.32 -123.53
C ASN A 356 24.85 -39.98 -125.02
N LYS A 357 24.73 -38.70 -125.38
CA LYS A 357 24.73 -38.26 -126.80
C LYS A 357 26.06 -38.56 -127.49
N PHE A 358 27.20 -38.36 -126.80
CA PHE A 358 28.50 -38.74 -127.34
C PHE A 358 28.64 -40.25 -127.54
N ALA A 359 28.16 -41.06 -126.60
CA ALA A 359 28.14 -42.52 -126.73
C ALA A 359 27.29 -42.99 -127.93
N GLU A 360 26.11 -42.39 -128.14
CA GLU A 360 25.26 -42.63 -129.31
C GLU A 360 25.98 -42.29 -130.63
N ASN A 361 26.71 -41.16 -130.66
CA ASN A 361 27.50 -40.76 -131.82
C ASN A 361 28.66 -41.72 -132.09
N ASN A 362 29.36 -42.18 -131.05
CA ASN A 362 30.43 -43.18 -131.18
C ASN A 362 29.90 -44.50 -131.74
N LYS A 363 28.73 -44.96 -131.29
CA LYS A 363 28.09 -46.16 -131.83
C LYS A 363 27.77 -46.02 -133.33
N LYS A 364 27.27 -44.86 -133.77
CA LYS A 364 27.06 -44.57 -135.21
C LYS A 364 28.37 -44.57 -136.00
N LEU A 365 29.45 -44.08 -135.41
CA LEU A 365 30.78 -44.12 -136.03
C LEU A 365 31.28 -45.57 -136.14
N GLU A 366 31.11 -46.39 -135.12
CA GLU A 366 31.43 -47.84 -135.17
C GLU A 366 30.66 -48.56 -136.28
N GLU A 367 29.35 -48.29 -136.42
CA GLU A 367 28.52 -48.85 -137.51
C GLU A 367 29.04 -48.41 -138.90
N ASN A 368 29.47 -47.14 -139.04
CA ASN A 368 30.07 -46.65 -140.28
C ASN A 368 31.41 -47.31 -140.60
N VAL A 369 32.26 -47.52 -139.58
CA VAL A 369 33.54 -48.23 -139.73
C VAL A 369 33.29 -49.67 -140.19
N GLY A 370 32.36 -50.40 -139.54
CA GLY A 370 32.00 -51.76 -139.96
C GLY A 370 31.47 -51.84 -141.40
N ARG A 371 30.76 -50.80 -141.87
CA ARG A 371 30.33 -50.72 -143.28
C ARG A 371 31.50 -50.55 -144.24
N LEU A 372 32.49 -49.73 -143.89
CA LEU A 372 33.71 -49.54 -144.68
C LEU A 372 34.58 -50.82 -144.69
N GLU A 373 34.68 -51.52 -143.57
CA GLU A 373 35.36 -52.83 -143.49
C GLU A 373 34.71 -53.84 -144.46
N GLY A 374 33.38 -53.89 -144.53
CA GLY A 374 32.66 -54.71 -145.52
C GLY A 374 32.89 -54.31 -147.00
N GLU A 375 33.20 -53.04 -147.29
CA GLU A 375 33.61 -52.59 -148.62
C GLU A 375 35.05 -53.04 -148.95
N VAL A 376 35.95 -53.00 -147.97
CA VAL A 376 37.33 -53.51 -148.08
C VAL A 376 37.34 -55.02 -148.34
N ASP A 377 36.48 -55.80 -147.67
CA ASP A 377 36.38 -57.25 -147.90
C ASP A 377 35.90 -57.60 -149.32
N LYS A 378 34.96 -56.81 -149.88
CA LYS A 378 34.54 -56.96 -151.29
C LYS A 378 35.65 -56.62 -152.27
N MET A 379 36.45 -55.59 -152.00
CA MET A 379 37.67 -55.28 -152.76
C MET A 379 38.69 -56.43 -152.71
N GLY A 380 38.84 -57.07 -151.55
CA GLY A 380 39.71 -58.25 -151.39
C GLY A 380 39.27 -59.45 -152.24
N GLN A 381 37.96 -59.68 -152.39
CA GLN A 381 37.42 -60.76 -153.24
C GLN A 381 37.67 -60.51 -154.74
N LEU A 382 37.49 -59.26 -155.20
CA LEU A 382 37.82 -58.83 -156.57
C LEU A 382 39.30 -59.01 -156.90
N ASN A 383 40.19 -58.80 -155.93
CA ASN A 383 41.63 -58.94 -156.13
C ASN A 383 42.05 -60.42 -156.27
N LYS A 384 41.33 -61.36 -155.61
CA LYS A 384 41.54 -62.81 -155.76
C LYS A 384 41.20 -63.33 -157.17
N GLU A 385 40.12 -62.82 -157.78
CA GLU A 385 39.76 -63.15 -159.17
C GLU A 385 40.81 -62.63 -160.19
N PHE A 386 41.49 -61.53 -159.87
CA PHE A 386 42.62 -61.01 -160.65
C PHE A 386 43.88 -61.87 -160.51
N GLU A 387 44.11 -62.45 -159.33
CA GLU A 387 45.28 -63.27 -159.00
C GLU A 387 45.23 -64.65 -159.71
N GLU A 388 44.04 -65.22 -159.87
CA GLU A 388 43.83 -66.49 -160.60
C GLU A 388 44.09 -66.36 -162.11
N ASN A 389 43.77 -65.22 -162.74
CA ASN A 389 44.08 -64.96 -164.15
C ASN A 389 45.59 -64.75 -164.42
N ASN A 390 46.34 -64.25 -163.44
CA ASN A 390 47.79 -64.01 -163.59
C ASN A 390 48.63 -65.29 -163.42
N ASN A 391 48.13 -66.32 -162.73
CA ASN A 391 48.86 -67.57 -162.50
C ASN A 391 48.97 -68.46 -163.76
N GLN A 392 48.13 -68.24 -164.77
CA GLN A 392 48.23 -68.90 -166.08
C GLN A 392 49.35 -68.36 -166.97
N LEU A 393 49.88 -67.16 -166.68
CA LEU A 393 51.05 -66.57 -167.37
C LEU A 393 52.40 -66.98 -166.74
N LYS A 394 52.37 -67.41 -165.47
CA LYS A 394 53.56 -67.64 -164.63
C LYS A 394 54.25 -69.00 -164.88
N GLU A 395 53.57 -69.92 -165.56
CA GLU A 395 54.07 -71.27 -165.87
C GLU A 395 55.18 -71.27 -166.95
N ASN A 396 55.28 -70.22 -167.78
CA ASN A 396 56.33 -70.09 -168.82
C ASN A 396 57.64 -69.45 -168.32
N VAL A 397 57.68 -68.84 -167.13
CA VAL A 397 58.84 -68.06 -166.63
C VAL A 397 59.73 -68.87 -165.66
N ASN A 398 59.24 -69.98 -165.11
CA ASN A 398 59.91 -70.80 -164.10
C ASN A 398 61.11 -71.65 -164.57
N LYS A 399 61.76 -71.28 -165.68
CA LYS A 399 62.93 -72.01 -166.20
C LYS A 399 64.28 -71.31 -166.01
N LEU A 400 64.34 -70.12 -165.38
CA LEU A 400 65.57 -69.31 -165.43
C LEU A 400 66.14 -68.69 -164.15
N GLU A 401 65.59 -68.82 -162.94
CA GLU A 401 66.23 -68.12 -161.80
C GLU A 401 66.14 -68.84 -160.45
N GLY A 402 66.68 -70.06 -160.43
CA GLY A 402 66.79 -70.92 -159.25
C GLY A 402 68.08 -70.80 -158.43
N GLU A 403 68.89 -69.72 -158.54
CA GLU A 403 70.22 -69.71 -157.89
C GLU A 403 70.44 -68.68 -156.77
N VAL A 404 69.58 -67.70 -156.54
CA VAL A 404 69.97 -66.54 -155.70
C VAL A 404 69.43 -66.51 -154.26
N ASN A 405 68.28 -67.10 -153.93
CA ASN A 405 67.63 -66.79 -152.64
C ASN A 405 67.77 -67.83 -151.51
N LYS A 406 68.64 -68.84 -151.65
CA LYS A 406 68.87 -69.89 -150.64
C LYS A 406 69.72 -69.46 -149.42
N MET A 407 70.18 -68.21 -149.35
CA MET A 407 70.99 -67.67 -148.23
C MET A 407 70.21 -66.76 -147.25
N THR A 408 68.90 -66.57 -147.42
CA THR A 408 68.11 -65.62 -146.60
C THR A 408 67.41 -66.27 -145.39
N GLU A 409 67.29 -67.60 -145.33
CA GLU A 409 66.50 -68.30 -144.31
C GLU A 409 67.20 -68.52 -142.95
N GLU A 410 68.53 -68.44 -142.84
CA GLU A 410 69.23 -68.75 -141.59
C GLU A 410 69.28 -67.58 -140.57
N ASN A 411 69.03 -66.33 -140.99
CA ASN A 411 69.16 -65.14 -140.11
C ASN A 411 67.88 -64.78 -139.31
N ASN A 412 66.72 -65.37 -139.60
CA ASN A 412 65.46 -65.02 -138.93
C ASN A 412 65.21 -65.73 -137.59
N LYS A 413 66.03 -66.72 -137.19
CA LYS A 413 65.83 -67.50 -135.95
C LYS A 413 66.32 -66.82 -134.66
N PHE A 414 67.13 -65.77 -134.72
CA PHE A 414 67.66 -65.08 -133.53
C PHE A 414 66.77 -63.93 -133.01
N ALA A 415 65.79 -63.46 -133.80
CA ALA A 415 64.95 -62.31 -133.44
C ALA A 415 63.76 -62.65 -132.52
N GLU A 416 63.25 -63.89 -132.53
CA GLU A 416 62.06 -64.27 -131.75
C GLU A 416 62.35 -64.46 -130.24
N ASN A 417 63.56 -64.89 -129.85
CA ASN A 417 63.89 -65.16 -128.45
C ASN A 417 64.03 -63.89 -127.58
N ASN A 418 64.41 -62.75 -128.16
CA ASN A 418 64.55 -61.49 -127.40
C ASN A 418 63.18 -60.84 -127.07
N LYS A 419 62.14 -61.10 -127.86
CA LYS A 419 60.79 -60.51 -127.67
C LYS A 419 60.01 -61.18 -126.52
N ALA A 420 60.30 -62.44 -126.22
CA ALA A 420 59.64 -63.20 -125.15
C ALA A 420 60.11 -62.79 -123.74
N LEU A 421 61.40 -62.45 -123.57
CA LEU A 421 61.97 -61.98 -122.30
C LEU A 421 61.47 -60.57 -121.91
N GLU A 422 61.24 -59.71 -122.91
CA GLU A 422 60.71 -58.35 -122.70
C GLU A 422 59.26 -58.34 -122.17
N THR A 423 58.46 -59.35 -122.51
CA THR A 423 57.07 -59.48 -122.06
C THR A 423 56.96 -59.93 -120.59
N GLN A 424 57.86 -60.80 -120.13
CA GLN A 424 57.87 -61.26 -118.73
C GLN A 424 58.33 -60.18 -117.74
N VAL A 425 59.29 -59.34 -118.14
CA VAL A 425 59.79 -58.23 -117.30
C VAL A 425 58.72 -57.16 -117.07
N ASN A 426 57.87 -56.89 -118.06
CA ASN A 426 56.77 -55.93 -117.91
C ASN A 426 55.64 -56.46 -117.02
N GLY A 427 55.30 -57.75 -117.07
CA GLY A 427 54.29 -58.36 -116.18
C GLY A 427 54.69 -58.33 -114.71
N LEU A 428 55.96 -58.58 -114.39
CA LEU A 428 56.46 -58.48 -113.00
C LEU A 428 56.47 -57.03 -112.48
N LYS A 429 56.60 -56.04 -113.36
CA LYS A 429 56.58 -54.62 -113.00
C LYS A 429 55.18 -54.14 -112.60
N ASP A 430 54.14 -54.62 -113.30
CA ASP A 430 52.75 -54.28 -112.99
C ASP A 430 52.30 -54.88 -111.65
N GLU A 431 52.77 -56.09 -111.32
CA GLU A 431 52.44 -56.75 -110.04
C GLU A 431 53.12 -56.06 -108.84
N VAL A 432 54.36 -55.58 -109.02
CA VAL A 432 55.06 -54.74 -108.03
C VAL A 432 54.32 -53.41 -107.80
N ASN A 433 53.80 -52.78 -108.86
CA ASN A 433 53.03 -51.53 -108.73
C ASN A 433 51.71 -51.76 -108.00
N LYS A 434 51.01 -52.86 -108.27
CA LYS A 434 49.77 -53.22 -107.57
C LYS A 434 49.98 -53.50 -106.08
N MET A 435 51.05 -54.20 -105.71
CA MET A 435 51.43 -54.41 -104.30
C MET A 435 51.80 -53.10 -103.60
N SER A 436 52.46 -52.17 -104.30
CA SER A 436 52.79 -50.85 -103.77
C SER A 436 51.53 -50.02 -103.47
N GLU A 437 50.52 -50.06 -104.34
CA GLU A 437 49.23 -49.38 -104.13
C GLU A 437 48.45 -49.97 -102.95
N GLU A 438 48.43 -51.31 -102.80
CA GLU A 438 47.80 -51.97 -101.65
C GLU A 438 48.52 -51.62 -100.34
N ASN A 439 49.85 -51.60 -100.34
CA ASN A 439 50.62 -51.22 -99.16
C ASN A 439 50.38 -49.75 -98.74
N ASN A 440 50.21 -48.85 -99.72
CA ASN A 440 49.84 -47.46 -99.45
C ASN A 440 48.41 -47.34 -98.88
N LYS A 441 47.46 -48.16 -99.33
CA LYS A 441 46.11 -48.23 -98.75
C LYS A 441 46.11 -48.77 -97.32
N PHE A 442 46.91 -49.80 -97.02
CA PHE A 442 47.07 -50.30 -95.66
C PHE A 442 47.70 -49.26 -94.72
N SER A 443 48.71 -48.52 -95.20
CA SER A 443 49.31 -47.43 -94.43
C SER A 443 48.30 -46.34 -94.10
N ALA A 444 47.49 -45.91 -95.08
CA ALA A 444 46.44 -44.91 -94.87
C ALA A 444 45.35 -45.38 -93.87
N ASN A 445 44.97 -46.66 -93.92
CA ASN A 445 44.02 -47.23 -92.97
C ASN A 445 44.60 -47.32 -91.54
N ASN A 446 45.88 -47.68 -91.39
CA ASN A 446 46.54 -47.69 -90.08
C ASN A 446 46.62 -46.29 -89.48
N GLU A 447 46.88 -45.26 -90.31
CA GLU A 447 46.90 -43.88 -89.85
C GLU A 447 45.50 -43.40 -89.43
N LYS A 448 44.46 -43.80 -90.16
CA LYS A 448 43.06 -43.50 -89.81
C LYS A 448 42.61 -44.19 -88.52
N LEU A 449 42.98 -45.47 -88.31
CA LEU A 449 42.73 -46.18 -87.06
C LEU A 449 43.45 -45.51 -85.88
N SER A 450 44.69 -45.06 -86.07
CA SER A 450 45.46 -44.37 -85.03
C SER A 450 44.79 -43.06 -84.59
N GLN A 451 44.19 -42.33 -85.54
CA GLN A 451 43.41 -41.12 -85.25
C GLN A 451 42.11 -41.43 -84.50
N GLU A 452 41.39 -42.51 -84.85
CA GLU A 452 40.19 -42.95 -84.12
C GLU A 452 40.52 -43.40 -82.70
N VAL A 453 41.62 -44.13 -82.50
CA VAL A 453 42.08 -44.54 -81.16
C VAL A 453 42.43 -43.31 -80.32
N SER A 454 43.06 -42.29 -80.91
CA SER A 454 43.35 -41.04 -80.22
C SER A 454 42.08 -40.29 -79.81
N LYS A 455 41.09 -40.19 -80.71
CA LYS A 455 39.78 -39.59 -80.39
C LYS A 455 39.03 -40.33 -79.28
N MET A 456 39.00 -41.67 -79.32
CA MET A 456 38.39 -42.46 -78.26
C MET A 456 39.12 -42.26 -76.92
N GLY A 457 40.45 -42.09 -76.94
CA GLY A 457 41.22 -41.75 -75.75
C GLY A 457 40.81 -40.41 -75.14
N GLU A 458 40.61 -39.38 -75.96
CA GLU A 458 40.14 -38.06 -75.52
C GLU A 458 38.70 -38.12 -74.97
N GLU A 459 37.81 -38.88 -75.60
CA GLU A 459 36.43 -39.09 -75.12
C GLU A 459 36.39 -39.83 -73.79
N ASN A 460 37.22 -40.87 -73.61
CA ASN A 460 37.33 -41.58 -72.33
C ASN A 460 37.85 -40.67 -71.21
N ASN A 461 38.79 -39.78 -71.50
CA ASN A 461 39.29 -38.82 -70.53
C ASN A 461 38.18 -37.82 -70.11
N LYS A 462 37.38 -37.33 -71.06
CA LYS A 462 36.22 -36.46 -70.75
C LYS A 462 35.15 -37.20 -69.94
N LEU A 463 34.89 -38.48 -70.26
CA LEU A 463 33.97 -39.33 -69.50
C LEU A 463 34.46 -39.56 -68.06
N ALA A 464 35.76 -39.77 -67.88
CA ALA A 464 36.36 -39.90 -66.56
C ALA A 464 36.22 -38.61 -65.73
N GLU A 465 36.44 -37.45 -66.34
CA GLU A 465 36.25 -36.14 -65.71
C GLU A 465 34.78 -35.90 -65.32
N ASN A 466 33.84 -36.22 -66.20
CA ASN A 466 32.40 -36.14 -65.90
C ASN A 466 31.98 -37.07 -64.75
N ASN A 467 32.52 -38.30 -64.72
CA ASN A 467 32.25 -39.23 -63.63
C ASN A 467 32.80 -38.72 -62.29
N GLN A 468 33.95 -38.05 -62.30
CA GLN A 468 34.50 -37.42 -61.10
C GLN A 468 33.62 -36.25 -60.62
N ASN A 469 33.17 -35.38 -61.53
CA ASN A 469 32.27 -34.28 -61.20
C ASN A 469 30.94 -34.77 -60.62
N LEU A 470 30.37 -35.84 -61.20
CA LEU A 470 29.15 -36.47 -60.68
C LEU A 470 29.38 -37.08 -59.28
N ALA A 471 30.53 -37.69 -59.03
CA ALA A 471 30.86 -38.23 -57.71
C ALA A 471 30.96 -37.12 -56.66
N ASP A 472 31.56 -35.99 -57.00
CA ASP A 472 31.68 -34.82 -56.11
C ASP A 472 30.30 -34.20 -55.82
N GLU A 473 29.43 -34.12 -56.84
CA GLU A 473 28.06 -33.63 -56.68
C GLU A 473 27.19 -34.56 -55.82
N ILE A 474 27.30 -35.88 -56.01
CA ILE A 474 26.66 -36.86 -55.15
C ILE A 474 27.09 -36.69 -53.69
N ASN A 475 28.38 -36.49 -53.44
CA ASN A 475 28.89 -36.29 -52.08
C ASN A 475 28.38 -34.99 -51.46
N ARG A 476 28.27 -33.92 -52.27
CA ARG A 476 27.73 -32.63 -51.83
C ARG A 476 26.25 -32.72 -51.48
N LEU A 477 25.45 -33.37 -52.33
CA LEU A 477 24.04 -33.62 -52.07
C LEU A 477 23.82 -34.50 -50.83
N LYS A 478 24.70 -35.48 -50.60
CA LYS A 478 24.65 -36.31 -49.39
C LYS A 478 24.85 -35.48 -48.12
N ALA A 479 25.83 -34.58 -48.14
CA ALA A 479 26.07 -33.67 -47.01
C ALA A 479 24.89 -32.70 -46.78
N GLU A 480 24.24 -32.24 -47.84
CA GLU A 480 23.03 -31.42 -47.76
C GLU A 480 21.87 -32.19 -47.13
N ILE A 481 21.66 -33.45 -47.54
CA ILE A 481 20.65 -34.36 -46.98
C ILE A 481 20.90 -34.58 -45.49
N ASP A 482 22.14 -34.86 -45.09
CA ASP A 482 22.49 -35.08 -43.68
C ASP A 482 22.25 -33.80 -42.85
N ARG A 483 22.53 -32.63 -43.43
CA ARG A 483 22.25 -31.33 -42.80
C ARG A 483 20.74 -31.08 -42.62
N MET A 484 19.95 -31.34 -43.67
CA MET A 484 18.49 -31.23 -43.60
C MET A 484 17.89 -32.22 -42.60
N ALA A 485 18.43 -33.44 -42.51
CA ALA A 485 18.01 -34.43 -41.53
C ALA A 485 18.27 -33.94 -40.09
N ALA A 486 19.42 -33.31 -39.84
CA ALA A 486 19.75 -32.72 -38.54
C ALA A 486 18.84 -31.52 -38.19
N GLU A 487 18.50 -30.67 -39.16
CA GLU A 487 17.52 -29.60 -38.97
C GLU A 487 16.12 -30.15 -38.67
N ASN A 488 15.67 -31.16 -39.40
CA ASN A 488 14.39 -31.81 -39.15
C ASN A 488 14.32 -32.45 -37.76
N ALA A 489 15.43 -33.02 -37.26
CA ALA A 489 15.50 -33.53 -35.89
C ALA A 489 15.31 -32.40 -34.85
N LYS A 490 15.93 -31.23 -35.08
CA LYS A 490 15.74 -30.05 -34.21
C LYS A 490 14.30 -29.51 -34.29
N PHE A 491 13.69 -29.48 -35.48
CA PHE A 491 12.29 -29.10 -35.63
C PHE A 491 11.35 -30.08 -34.89
N ALA A 492 11.63 -31.38 -34.93
CA ALA A 492 10.87 -32.38 -34.18
C ALA A 492 10.97 -32.16 -32.67
N GLU A 493 12.17 -31.88 -32.14
CA GLU A 493 12.39 -31.56 -30.73
C GLU A 493 11.65 -30.27 -30.32
N ASN A 494 11.72 -29.22 -31.14
CA ASN A 494 10.98 -27.98 -30.92
C ASN A 494 9.47 -28.20 -30.91
N ASN A 495 8.94 -29.02 -31.82
CA ASN A 495 7.53 -29.38 -31.85
C ASN A 495 7.10 -30.17 -30.60
N GLU A 496 7.95 -31.05 -30.08
CA GLU A 496 7.66 -31.77 -28.84
C GLU A 496 7.63 -30.82 -27.63
N ASN A 497 8.56 -29.86 -27.58
CA ASN A 497 8.59 -28.84 -26.53
C ASN A 497 7.37 -27.90 -26.61
N LEU A 498 7.00 -27.46 -27.82
CA LEU A 498 5.78 -26.68 -28.04
C LEU A 498 4.53 -27.45 -27.61
N LYS A 499 4.47 -28.76 -27.90
CA LYS A 499 3.36 -29.62 -27.47
C LYS A 499 3.24 -29.66 -25.94
N LYS A 500 4.35 -29.84 -25.22
CA LYS A 500 4.37 -29.80 -23.74
C LYS A 500 3.86 -28.47 -23.19
N GLU A 501 4.22 -27.36 -23.84
CA GLU A 501 3.77 -26.04 -23.44
C GLU A 501 2.28 -25.81 -23.72
N VAL A 502 1.78 -26.29 -24.86
CA VAL A 502 0.35 -26.29 -25.17
C VAL A 502 -0.43 -27.11 -24.14
N ASP A 503 0.06 -28.29 -23.76
CA ASP A 503 -0.57 -29.13 -22.73
C ASP A 503 -0.59 -28.40 -21.36
N ARG A 504 0.50 -27.70 -21.00
CA ARG A 504 0.58 -26.88 -19.79
C ARG A 504 -0.44 -25.75 -19.78
N ILE A 505 -0.50 -24.96 -20.85
CA ILE A 505 -1.43 -23.83 -20.99
C ILE A 505 -2.88 -24.33 -20.99
N THR A 506 -3.13 -25.47 -21.63
CA THR A 506 -4.47 -26.10 -21.63
C THR A 506 -4.90 -26.45 -20.21
N GLY A 507 -4.04 -27.07 -19.40
CA GLY A 507 -4.34 -27.37 -18.00
C GLY A 507 -4.51 -26.11 -17.12
N GLU A 508 -3.80 -25.02 -17.41
CA GLU A 508 -4.02 -23.73 -16.73
C GLU A 508 -5.37 -23.11 -17.10
N ASN A 509 -5.74 -23.16 -18.38
CA ASN A 509 -7.05 -22.67 -18.85
C ASN A 509 -8.22 -23.44 -18.23
N GLU A 510 -8.09 -24.75 -18.05
CA GLU A 510 -9.09 -25.56 -17.35
C GLU A 510 -9.25 -25.11 -15.89
N LYS A 511 -8.15 -24.82 -15.19
CA LYS A 511 -8.20 -24.25 -13.82
C LYS A 511 -8.83 -22.87 -13.79
N PHE A 512 -8.52 -22.01 -14.77
CA PHE A 512 -9.15 -20.70 -14.91
C PHE A 512 -10.64 -20.81 -15.17
N ALA A 513 -11.07 -21.76 -16.01
CA ALA A 513 -12.48 -22.01 -16.27
C ALA A 513 -13.23 -22.43 -15.00
N GLU A 514 -12.63 -23.31 -14.19
CA GLU A 514 -13.21 -23.74 -12.91
C GLU A 514 -13.28 -22.57 -11.91
N ASN A 515 -12.22 -21.78 -11.78
CA ASN A 515 -12.23 -20.58 -10.94
C ASN A 515 -13.31 -19.58 -11.39
N ASN A 516 -13.49 -19.40 -12.69
CA ASN A 516 -14.50 -18.50 -13.22
C ASN A 516 -15.92 -19.00 -12.94
N LYS A 517 -16.14 -20.32 -12.97
CA LYS A 517 -17.39 -20.94 -12.55
C LYS A 517 -17.68 -20.69 -11.06
N VAL A 518 -16.69 -20.89 -10.19
CA VAL A 518 -16.83 -20.58 -8.75
C VAL A 518 -17.15 -19.10 -8.52
N LEU A 519 -16.50 -18.19 -9.25
CA LEU A 519 -16.80 -16.75 -9.17
C LEU A 519 -18.22 -16.42 -9.64
N GLN A 520 -18.72 -17.08 -10.69
CA GLN A 520 -20.11 -16.94 -11.13
C GLN A 520 -21.10 -17.42 -10.07
N GLU A 521 -20.81 -18.54 -9.42
CA GLU A 521 -21.63 -19.05 -8.30
C GLU A 521 -21.62 -18.06 -7.12
N GLN A 522 -20.45 -17.52 -6.75
CA GLN A 522 -20.35 -16.49 -5.71
C GLN A 522 -21.12 -15.21 -6.08
N ASN A 523 -21.02 -14.74 -7.32
CA ASN A 523 -21.78 -13.58 -7.79
C ASN A 523 -23.29 -13.80 -7.75
N THR A 524 -23.74 -15.03 -8.04
CA THR A 524 -25.16 -15.41 -7.91
C THR A 524 -25.61 -15.29 -6.46
N VAL A 525 -24.84 -15.84 -5.52
CA VAL A 525 -25.11 -15.74 -4.07
C VAL A 525 -25.10 -14.28 -3.59
N PHE A 526 -24.13 -13.47 -4.03
CA PHE A 526 -24.10 -12.04 -3.70
C PHE A 526 -25.31 -11.30 -4.24
N SER A 527 -25.75 -11.60 -5.45
CA SER A 527 -26.95 -11.01 -6.06
C SER A 527 -28.21 -11.35 -5.26
N GLU A 528 -28.37 -12.62 -4.88
CA GLU A 528 -29.48 -13.07 -4.01
C GLU A 528 -29.47 -12.37 -2.65
N ASN A 529 -28.29 -12.23 -2.04
CA ASN A 529 -28.15 -11.52 -0.76
C ASN A 529 -28.47 -10.03 -0.90
N ASN A 530 -28.05 -9.38 -1.98
CA ASN A 530 -28.43 -8.00 -2.27
C ASN A 530 -29.93 -7.84 -2.48
N ALA A 531 -30.58 -8.79 -3.16
CA ALA A 531 -32.04 -8.78 -3.32
C ALA A 531 -32.76 -8.92 -1.96
N LYS A 532 -32.28 -9.80 -1.07
CA LYS A 532 -32.80 -9.94 0.31
C LYS A 532 -32.60 -8.68 1.13
N LEU A 533 -31.41 -8.07 1.06
CA LEU A 533 -31.10 -6.80 1.73
C LEU A 533 -31.98 -5.67 1.21
N SER A 534 -32.19 -5.57 -0.10
CA SER A 534 -33.08 -4.57 -0.71
C SER A 534 -34.52 -4.74 -0.25
N THR A 535 -35.00 -5.98 -0.14
CA THR A 535 -36.34 -6.28 0.38
C THR A 535 -36.45 -5.86 1.85
N SER A 536 -35.47 -6.22 2.67
CA SER A 536 -35.42 -5.83 4.09
C SER A 536 -35.35 -4.31 4.27
N LEU A 537 -34.63 -3.62 3.40
CA LEU A 537 -34.54 -2.15 3.40
C LEU A 537 -35.92 -1.52 3.14
N LYS A 538 -36.66 -2.02 2.13
CA LYS A 538 -38.03 -1.55 1.84
C LYS A 538 -38.96 -1.77 3.01
N GLU A 539 -38.90 -2.94 3.66
CA GLU A 539 -39.71 -3.22 4.86
C GLU A 539 -39.39 -2.24 5.99
N LEU A 540 -38.11 -1.93 6.20
CA LEU A 540 -37.67 -0.97 7.21
C LEU A 540 -38.12 0.46 6.90
N GLU A 541 -38.03 0.88 5.63
CA GLU A 541 -38.54 2.17 5.15
C GLU A 541 -40.06 2.29 5.36
N GLU A 542 -40.80 1.22 5.11
CA GLU A 542 -42.24 1.18 5.33
C GLU A 542 -42.57 1.25 6.84
N GLN A 543 -41.81 0.54 7.69
CA GLN A 543 -41.95 0.66 9.14
C GLN A 543 -41.62 2.07 9.63
N ALA A 544 -40.54 2.69 9.15
CA ALA A 544 -40.18 4.06 9.50
C ALA A 544 -41.26 5.05 9.10
N SER A 545 -41.89 4.85 7.93
CA SER A 545 -43.03 5.66 7.47
C SER A 545 -44.25 5.51 8.38
N ARG A 546 -44.59 4.29 8.79
CA ARG A 546 -45.67 4.02 9.76
C ARG A 546 -45.36 4.67 11.12
N PHE A 547 -44.13 4.57 11.61
CA PHE A 547 -43.71 5.23 12.84
C PHE A 547 -43.82 6.75 12.74
N LYS A 548 -43.43 7.34 11.61
CA LYS A 548 -43.56 8.78 11.37
C LYS A 548 -45.02 9.23 11.40
N GLU A 549 -45.93 8.47 10.80
CA GLU A 549 -47.37 8.75 10.86
C GLU A 549 -47.92 8.66 12.28
N ILE A 550 -47.54 7.62 13.03
CA ILE A 550 -47.93 7.45 14.43
C ILE A 550 -47.42 8.64 15.26
N TYR A 551 -46.16 9.02 15.10
CA TYR A 551 -45.56 10.14 15.79
C TYR A 551 -46.31 11.45 15.52
N GLN A 552 -46.65 11.73 14.26
CA GLN A 552 -47.43 12.91 13.87
C GLN A 552 -48.86 12.90 14.46
N LYS A 553 -49.52 11.73 14.51
CA LYS A 553 -50.82 11.59 15.18
C LYS A 553 -50.71 11.90 16.67
N LEU A 554 -49.68 11.36 17.34
CA LEU A 554 -49.43 11.58 18.77
C LEU A 554 -49.16 13.06 19.07
N LEU A 555 -48.45 13.75 18.17
CA LEU A 555 -48.15 15.17 18.27
C LEU A 555 -49.43 16.03 18.18
N LYS A 556 -50.32 15.72 17.22
CA LYS A 556 -51.65 16.35 17.12
C LYS A 556 -52.51 16.07 18.35
N GLU A 557 -52.46 14.86 18.89
CA GLU A 557 -53.20 14.50 20.10
C GLU A 557 -52.70 15.33 21.29
N ASN A 558 -51.39 15.50 21.41
CA ASN A 558 -50.78 16.31 22.47
C ASN A 558 -51.12 17.80 22.33
N GLU A 559 -51.19 18.33 21.10
CA GLU A 559 -51.69 19.69 20.86
C GLU A 559 -53.16 19.86 21.28
N LYS A 560 -54.01 18.87 21.03
CA LYS A 560 -55.40 18.89 21.54
C LYS A 560 -55.43 18.90 23.06
N LEU A 561 -54.62 18.06 23.71
CA LEU A 561 -54.51 18.02 25.17
C LEU A 561 -54.01 19.36 25.74
N ALA A 562 -53.05 20.01 25.07
CA ALA A 562 -52.57 21.33 25.45
C ALA A 562 -53.70 22.38 25.37
N ARG A 563 -54.50 22.37 24.30
CA ARG A 563 -55.67 23.26 24.17
C ARG A 563 -56.73 23.00 25.24
N ILE A 564 -56.99 21.73 25.58
CA ILE A 564 -57.92 21.37 26.65
C ILE A 564 -57.41 21.89 28.00
N ARG A 565 -56.12 21.67 28.30
CA ARG A 565 -55.47 22.19 29.51
C ARG A 565 -55.59 23.72 29.58
N ASP A 566 -55.28 24.42 28.50
CA ASP A 566 -55.31 25.89 28.46
C ASP A 566 -56.75 26.41 28.65
N GLY A 567 -57.74 25.76 28.03
CA GLY A 567 -59.16 26.11 28.23
C GLY A 567 -59.66 25.82 29.65
N LEU A 568 -59.18 24.74 30.28
CA LEU A 568 -59.47 24.47 31.69
C LEU A 568 -58.82 25.49 32.62
N GLN A 569 -57.60 25.94 32.31
CA GLN A 569 -56.93 26.99 33.06
C GLN A 569 -57.68 28.33 32.97
N GLU A 570 -58.17 28.68 31.78
CA GLU A 570 -58.99 29.89 31.58
C GLU A 570 -60.32 29.82 32.34
N GLN A 571 -60.96 28.64 32.38
CA GLN A 571 -62.15 28.41 33.21
C GLN A 571 -61.83 28.60 34.70
N LEU A 572 -60.71 28.06 35.18
CA LEU A 572 -60.27 28.18 36.57
C LEU A 572 -60.01 29.64 36.95
N ASP A 573 -59.31 30.41 36.10
CA ASP A 573 -59.11 31.85 36.28
C ASP A 573 -60.44 32.62 36.30
N GLY A 574 -61.39 32.21 35.44
CA GLY A 574 -62.75 32.74 35.43
C GLY A 574 -63.49 32.50 36.75
N PHE A 575 -63.39 31.28 37.32
CA PHE A 575 -63.96 30.96 38.63
C PHE A 575 -63.31 31.77 39.75
N SER A 576 -61.99 31.92 39.75
CA SER A 576 -61.27 32.74 40.74
C SER A 576 -61.74 34.19 40.72
N LYS A 577 -61.85 34.80 39.54
CA LYS A 577 -62.37 36.17 39.39
C LYS A 577 -63.83 36.30 39.81
N LEU A 578 -64.67 35.31 39.51
CA LEU A 578 -66.06 35.30 39.94
C LEU A 578 -66.15 35.20 41.47
N GLN A 579 -65.33 34.34 42.08
CA GLN A 579 -65.24 34.21 43.52
C GLN A 579 -64.84 35.55 44.17
N GLU A 580 -63.82 36.23 43.66
CA GLU A 580 -63.44 37.58 44.11
C GLU A 580 -64.57 38.59 43.96
N MET A 581 -65.25 38.62 42.81
CA MET A 581 -66.39 39.51 42.57
C MET A 581 -67.54 39.27 43.56
N ILE A 582 -67.91 38.00 43.79
CA ILE A 582 -68.96 37.64 44.74
C ILE A 582 -68.54 38.07 46.14
N PHE A 583 -67.30 37.81 46.54
CA PHE A 583 -66.78 38.18 47.85
C PHE A 583 -66.84 39.70 48.05
N LYS A 584 -66.43 40.47 47.05
CA LYS A 584 -66.49 41.93 47.06
C LYS A 584 -67.92 42.44 47.18
N GLN A 585 -68.84 41.94 46.36
CA GLN A 585 -70.26 42.33 46.42
C GLN A 585 -70.91 41.97 47.76
N LEU A 586 -70.57 40.80 48.32
CA LEU A 586 -71.09 40.38 49.63
C LEU A 586 -70.57 41.32 50.72
N ASN A 587 -69.30 41.69 50.67
CA ASN A 587 -68.68 42.60 51.63
C ASN A 587 -69.26 44.01 51.53
N GLU A 588 -69.49 44.53 50.32
CA GLU A 588 -70.17 45.82 50.09
C GLU A 588 -71.60 45.82 50.64
N LYS A 589 -72.38 44.76 50.40
CA LYS A 589 -73.74 44.64 50.96
C LYS A 589 -73.74 44.54 52.48
N MET A 590 -72.79 43.81 53.06
CA MET A 590 -72.64 43.70 54.52
C MET A 590 -72.34 45.07 55.14
N ARG A 591 -71.46 45.86 54.53
CA ARG A 591 -71.18 47.24 54.97
C ARG A 591 -72.39 48.15 54.88
N ALA A 592 -73.13 48.10 53.77
CA ALA A 592 -74.33 48.90 53.61
C ALA A 592 -75.38 48.57 54.70
N MET A 593 -75.51 47.29 55.04
CA MET A 593 -76.39 46.82 56.11
C MET A 593 -75.92 47.31 57.49
N ASP A 594 -74.63 47.15 57.80
CA ASP A 594 -74.05 47.64 59.06
C ASP A 594 -74.20 49.16 59.21
N ARG A 595 -74.06 49.92 58.10
CA ARG A 595 -74.22 51.38 58.10
C ARG A 595 -75.66 51.78 58.39
N SER A 596 -76.59 51.16 57.67
CA SER A 596 -78.03 51.38 57.87
C SER A 596 -78.45 51.01 59.30
N LEU A 597 -77.86 49.96 59.87
CA LEU A 597 -78.15 49.56 61.24
C LEU A 597 -77.65 50.61 62.26
N LEU A 598 -76.45 51.17 62.05
CA LEU A 598 -75.90 52.24 62.91
C LEU A 598 -76.67 53.56 62.77
N GLU A 599 -77.05 53.94 61.56
CA GLU A 599 -77.92 55.10 61.30
C GLU A 599 -79.28 54.96 61.99
N LYS A 600 -79.87 53.75 61.96
CA LYS A 600 -81.12 53.47 62.66
C LYS A 600 -80.97 53.50 64.18
N VAL A 601 -79.87 53.00 64.72
CA VAL A 601 -79.56 53.08 66.16
C VAL A 601 -79.37 54.54 66.60
N ALA A 602 -78.79 55.40 65.76
CA ALA A 602 -78.66 56.83 66.04
C ALA A 602 -80.02 57.54 66.01
N ALA A 603 -80.86 57.24 65.01
CA ALA A 603 -82.21 57.78 64.90
C ALA A 603 -83.12 57.38 66.08
N ASP A 604 -83.07 56.12 66.51
CA ASP A 604 -83.88 55.60 67.63
C ASP A 604 -83.51 56.23 68.99
N ILE A 605 -82.36 56.89 69.11
CA ILE A 605 -81.90 57.57 70.33
C ILE A 605 -82.27 59.08 70.29
N GLU A 606 -83.06 59.53 69.31
CA GLU A 606 -83.41 60.95 69.07
C GLU A 606 -82.17 61.85 68.82
N MET A 607 -81.08 61.28 68.29
CA MET A 607 -79.79 61.99 68.10
C MET A 607 -79.72 62.89 66.87
N LEU A 608 -80.74 62.90 66.01
CA LEU A 608 -80.72 63.53 64.68
C LEU A 608 -81.92 64.47 64.46
N ASP A 609 -82.41 65.14 65.51
CA ASP A 609 -83.28 66.31 65.32
C ASP A 609 -82.42 67.46 64.74
N GLN A 610 -82.89 68.03 63.62
CA GLN A 610 -82.11 68.90 62.71
C GLN A 610 -81.47 70.16 63.35
N ASP A 611 -81.74 70.46 64.62
CA ASP A 611 -81.35 71.71 65.27
C ASP A 611 -80.46 71.56 66.55
N GLN A 612 -80.10 70.34 67.02
CA GLN A 612 -79.39 70.18 68.32
C GLN A 612 -78.14 69.25 68.33
N GLY A 613 -77.95 68.36 67.35
CA GLY A 613 -76.81 67.41 67.24
C GLY A 613 -76.53 66.53 68.47
N LEU A 614 -75.46 65.71 68.43
CA LEU A 614 -75.14 64.73 69.48
C LEU A 614 -74.36 65.34 70.66
N SER A 615 -74.88 65.24 71.89
CA SER A 615 -74.12 65.59 73.10
C SER A 615 -73.25 64.44 73.66
N PRO A 616 -72.26 64.71 74.54
CA PRO A 616 -71.43 63.67 75.16
C PRO A 616 -72.20 62.63 75.99
N GLU A 617 -73.35 62.98 76.57
CA GLU A 617 -74.19 62.02 77.32
C GLU A 617 -74.99 61.09 76.39
N GLU A 618 -75.43 61.61 75.24
CA GLU A 618 -76.13 60.83 74.21
C GLU A 618 -75.17 59.87 73.52
N TRP A 619 -73.93 60.29 73.25
CA TRP A 619 -72.85 59.43 72.76
C TRP A 619 -72.65 58.18 73.64
N GLY A 620 -72.72 58.33 74.96
CA GLY A 620 -72.65 57.22 75.91
C GLY A 620 -73.84 56.24 75.81
N LYS A 621 -75.03 56.71 75.42
CA LYS A 621 -76.21 55.87 75.17
C LYS A 621 -76.10 55.14 73.82
N PHE A 622 -75.62 55.82 72.78
CA PHE A 622 -75.35 55.24 71.46
C PHE A 622 -74.37 54.06 71.55
N MET A 623 -73.22 54.26 72.18
CA MET A 623 -72.19 53.22 72.34
C MET A 623 -72.66 51.98 73.11
N LYS A 624 -73.67 52.09 73.99
CA LYS A 624 -74.29 50.93 74.65
C LYS A 624 -75.16 50.12 73.69
N ARG A 625 -75.80 50.77 72.72
CA ARG A 625 -76.79 50.21 71.80
C ARG A 625 -76.21 49.72 70.47
N VAL A 626 -75.00 50.16 70.11
CA VAL A 626 -74.22 49.61 68.97
C VAL A 626 -74.09 48.08 69.12
N PRO A 627 -74.32 47.28 68.06
CA PRO A 627 -74.16 45.83 68.11
C PRO A 627 -72.73 45.39 68.43
N THR A 628 -72.57 44.26 69.12
CA THR A 628 -71.26 43.73 69.56
C THR A 628 -70.25 43.55 68.44
N HIS A 629 -70.66 43.13 67.24
CA HIS A 629 -69.76 42.94 66.09
C HIS A 629 -69.25 44.26 65.47
N LEU A 630 -69.90 45.38 65.78
CA LEU A 630 -69.46 46.73 65.39
C LEU A 630 -68.76 47.45 66.54
N LYS A 631 -68.97 47.03 67.80
CA LYS A 631 -68.28 47.61 68.96
C LYS A 631 -66.77 47.53 68.82
N GLU A 632 -66.21 46.43 68.31
CA GLU A 632 -64.76 46.30 68.08
C GLU A 632 -64.23 47.34 67.09
N LYS A 633 -65.01 47.71 66.06
CA LYS A 633 -64.63 48.77 65.10
C LYS A 633 -64.69 50.16 65.74
N PHE A 634 -65.59 50.37 66.70
CA PHE A 634 -65.65 51.60 67.50
C PHE A 634 -64.66 51.61 68.69
N GLU A 635 -64.07 50.48 69.09
CA GLU A 635 -63.11 50.42 70.19
C GLU A 635 -61.79 51.14 69.89
N GLY A 636 -61.39 51.22 68.62
CA GLY A 636 -60.27 52.06 68.19
C GLY A 636 -60.55 53.56 68.24
N ILE A 637 -61.83 53.96 68.32
CA ILE A 637 -62.32 55.35 68.27
C ILE A 637 -62.92 55.79 69.63
N LYS A 638 -63.03 54.84 70.59
CA LYS A 638 -63.84 54.91 71.83
C LYS A 638 -63.60 56.10 72.77
N ASN A 639 -62.52 56.86 72.61
CA ASN A 639 -62.10 57.90 73.55
C ASN A 639 -61.96 59.31 72.94
N ASP A 640 -62.50 59.58 71.74
CA ASP A 640 -62.17 60.81 71.03
C ASP A 640 -63.40 61.50 70.39
N PHE A 641 -64.43 61.78 71.21
CA PHE A 641 -65.60 62.57 70.81
C PHE A 641 -65.20 63.91 70.16
N SER A 642 -64.17 64.58 70.69
CA SER A 642 -63.65 65.86 70.19
C SER A 642 -62.90 65.80 68.85
N LYS A 643 -62.65 64.62 68.28
CA LYS A 643 -62.04 64.50 66.95
C LYS A 643 -63.03 64.63 65.80
N PHE A 644 -64.30 64.36 66.07
CA PHE A 644 -65.35 64.36 65.06
C PHE A 644 -66.25 65.60 65.16
N ASP A 645 -66.22 66.28 66.30
CA ASP A 645 -66.68 67.66 66.50
C ASP A 645 -65.64 68.62 65.86
N GLU A 646 -65.76 68.86 64.54
CA GLU A 646 -64.83 69.69 63.76
C GLU A 646 -64.96 71.17 64.14
N ASN A 647 -66.16 71.61 64.55
CA ASN A 647 -66.49 73.00 64.83
C ASN A 647 -66.28 73.40 66.32
N LYS A 648 -66.02 72.42 67.20
CA LYS A 648 -65.79 72.52 68.66
C LYS A 648 -66.96 73.12 69.45
N ASP A 649 -68.18 72.92 68.98
CA ASP A 649 -69.40 73.32 69.69
C ASP A 649 -69.85 72.28 70.73
N ASN A 650 -69.07 71.20 70.89
CA ASN A 650 -69.29 70.11 71.83
C ASN A 650 -70.53 69.27 71.46
N VAL A 651 -70.91 69.32 70.18
CA VAL A 651 -72.03 68.63 69.56
C VAL A 651 -71.55 67.99 68.25
N ILE A 652 -71.93 66.73 67.96
CA ILE A 652 -71.65 66.13 66.64
C ILE A 652 -72.89 66.27 65.76
N ASP A 653 -72.79 67.01 64.66
CA ASP A 653 -73.90 67.17 63.73
C ASP A 653 -74.09 65.97 62.77
N SER A 654 -75.13 66.01 61.95
CA SER A 654 -75.46 64.92 61.02
C SER A 654 -74.37 64.67 59.96
N ASP A 655 -73.63 65.71 59.56
CA ASP A 655 -72.59 65.58 58.54
C ASP A 655 -71.30 65.02 59.16
N GLU A 656 -70.96 65.47 60.38
CA GLU A 656 -69.87 64.95 61.19
C GLU A 656 -70.09 63.48 61.60
N PHE A 657 -71.33 63.11 61.95
CA PHE A 657 -71.70 61.72 62.22
C PHE A 657 -71.57 60.83 60.98
N GLY A 658 -71.95 61.34 59.79
CA GLY A 658 -71.78 60.64 58.52
C GLY A 658 -70.31 60.35 58.18
N LYS A 659 -69.42 61.33 58.39
CA LYS A 659 -67.97 61.16 58.21
C LYS A 659 -67.37 60.17 59.21
N MET A 660 -67.82 60.19 60.46
CA MET A 660 -67.39 59.23 61.48
C MET A 660 -67.75 57.79 61.08
N LEU A 661 -68.98 57.56 60.60
CA LEU A 661 -69.39 56.25 60.09
C LEU A 661 -68.52 55.80 58.90
N ASP A 662 -68.14 56.71 58.00
CA ASP A 662 -67.24 56.39 56.89
C ASP A 662 -65.85 55.93 57.37
N VAL A 663 -65.35 56.51 58.45
CA VAL A 663 -64.06 56.10 59.06
C VAL A 663 -64.17 54.73 59.74
N VAL A 664 -65.25 54.48 60.47
CA VAL A 664 -65.52 53.18 61.14
C VAL A 664 -65.72 52.05 60.12
N MET A 665 -66.27 52.38 58.95
CA MET A 665 -66.55 51.43 57.87
C MET A 665 -65.40 51.24 56.89
N LYS A 666 -64.30 51.99 57.04
CA LYS A 666 -63.11 51.87 56.20
C LYS A 666 -62.32 50.61 56.58
N GLU A 667 -61.78 49.94 55.57
CA GLU A 667 -61.18 48.61 55.68
C GLU A 667 -60.04 48.53 56.71
N THR A 668 -60.06 47.47 57.52
CA THR A 668 -58.84 46.73 57.80
C THR A 668 -58.71 45.69 56.69
N GLU A 669 -57.77 45.91 55.77
CA GLU A 669 -57.49 44.94 54.71
C GLU A 669 -57.04 43.62 55.34
N PRO A 670 -57.59 42.47 54.93
CA PRO A 670 -57.02 41.18 55.30
C PRO A 670 -55.69 40.99 54.56
N VAL A 671 -54.63 40.77 55.34
CA VAL A 671 -53.36 40.21 54.87
C VAL A 671 -53.66 38.87 54.22
N SER A 672 -53.60 38.81 52.89
CA SER A 672 -53.53 37.55 52.16
C SER A 672 -52.11 37.39 51.63
N SER A 673 -51.37 36.49 52.31
CA SER A 673 -50.38 35.59 51.72
C SER A 673 -50.73 35.25 50.26
N GLY A 674 -49.82 35.32 49.29
CA GLY A 674 -48.49 34.72 49.34
C GLY A 674 -48.59 33.33 48.71
N ASP A 675 -48.28 33.27 47.41
CA ASP A 675 -47.76 32.17 46.60
C ASP A 675 -48.27 30.74 46.82
N GLU A 676 -48.77 30.11 45.74
CA GLU A 676 -48.26 28.78 45.38
C GLU A 676 -48.41 28.49 43.87
N GLN A 677 -47.34 27.94 43.33
CA GLN A 677 -47.02 27.68 41.93
C GLN A 677 -47.90 26.60 41.28
N ARG A 678 -48.16 26.72 39.97
CA ARG A 678 -47.64 25.80 38.94
C ARG A 678 -47.92 26.25 37.52
#